data_AF-A0A315ZYZ9-F1
#
_entry.id   AF-A0A315ZYZ9-F1
#
_cell.length_a   1.000
_cell.length_b   1.000
_cell.length_c   1.000
_cell.angle_alpha   90.00
_cell.angle_beta   90.00
_cell.angle_gamma   90.00
#
_symmetry.space_group_name_H-M   'P 1'
#
loop_
_entity.id
_entity.type
_entity.pdbx_description
1 polymer ?
#
loop_
_entity_poly.entity_id
_entity_poly.type
_entity_poly.pdbx_seq_one_letter_code
_entity_poly.pdbx_strand_id
1 'polypeptide(L)'
;MECDPKQNAIQFNKLAEQCAKNNVVPFIGAGMSIPIYKSWPQLLRSLAEDQLFPGLLEDTNSLLANNDYEGAASSLFEKLGRARFFEALDIELDPKLIEGKAILNMPVFLLPRLFKDVVITTNFDKVLEYVYKNSDQDFVMTPSIVGSNSNMLVDRVHENKNTLIKLHGDIYDKQSLVLFEDQYEKTYNTESETFKTLKTIFTKKLFLFLGCSLEGDRTIQLIRKLKLKHFAFMQLPGEIPTRSERIKYLGDLGITPVWYPSEDKKHLSVEVLLKKLHVRIQEIQLYGGNHVKASTSKRKPKRSKNLPYKKINEIFDIQRESIGAQRAVGINSHTQLIVKKIISQCYINPYITKIANNDLYTDIESQFDFLDLLSKGNQILITGPPGIGKSMFLKYYFSKRYNRRPSRKILFWVTSSIIKKKASTEVEQLYQQLLTGDFSKSCHVILFIDGADEIFVQNTEGIDKFKKLLINCQKNKITVIVSCRESYYERNLSDSDFLHIYKVCGWKDKQIMDYAYAYLSNKKSFSEFEVFCKDNFEISDFLQNPFQLALLLCLFSDAKEHQKTMYRSFTGGNIYLLYDRFYKEWLNRELEDNPNQSELSEQVYTIHERVAITLFRRYNNPIALDKILTKRQNESGICNENAMKDFLNTEIESGKCIVTGFWHSTFLEYFMSKHIISAFLKGGNEIISLFEKNVFRHFVMDFIELGLKSRLEHELYQIKENLEEVYYNLVFADNNQLMDDFRLSQKIYNKATKIDAKKRYLIRDQVVFFIGKLPSTIVENSTVISYAYKNESNILVRISAATVSINHGIHFDIENDFINKLLYDETWDRTLRSWVVVYWEDVKNSDPYNYIDTGGNWDRIKQRRLQRLATSGEKSKKYINTRAIDLTQLYIFYRSRGWDTLTQEDYNIIINCSFSSSYSVEKRKIIRKIKKMFMQNYSSCNNRK
;
A
#
# COMPACT_ATOMS: atom_id res chain seq x y z
N MET A 1 -3.14 -28.02 16.91
CA MET A 1 -4.00 -28.01 18.13
C MET A 1 -3.10 -28.45 19.25
N GLU A 2 -3.04 -27.78 20.41
CA GLU A 2 -2.53 -28.50 21.60
C GLU A 2 -2.90 -27.87 22.95
N CYS A 3 -2.98 -26.54 23.14
CA CYS A 3 -3.62 -25.91 24.32
C CYS A 3 -5.05 -25.46 24.00
N ASP A 4 -6.01 -25.56 24.94
CA ASP A 4 -7.37 -25.00 24.75
C ASP A 4 -7.27 -23.50 24.45
N PRO A 5 -7.56 -23.07 23.20
CA PRO A 5 -7.44 -21.68 22.80
C PRO A 5 -8.36 -20.76 23.62
N LYS A 6 -9.47 -21.29 24.14
CA LYS A 6 -10.40 -20.55 25.00
C LYS A 6 -9.77 -20.26 26.35
N GLN A 7 -9.13 -21.25 26.97
CA GLN A 7 -8.47 -21.09 28.26
C GLN A 7 -7.31 -20.09 28.17
N ASN A 8 -6.46 -20.18 27.15
CA ASN A 8 -5.34 -19.24 26.96
C ASN A 8 -5.84 -17.80 26.76
N ALA A 9 -6.93 -17.62 26.00
CA ALA A 9 -7.56 -16.32 25.81
C ALA A 9 -8.18 -15.75 27.09
N ILE A 10 -8.76 -16.60 27.96
CA ILE A 10 -9.29 -16.18 29.27
C ILE A 10 -8.18 -15.64 30.15
N GLN A 11 -7.05 -16.35 30.25
CA GLN A 11 -5.93 -15.91 31.10
C GLN A 11 -5.28 -14.63 30.56
N PHE A 12 -5.10 -14.53 29.24
CA PHE A 12 -4.60 -13.31 28.62
C PHE A 12 -5.51 -12.09 28.89
N ASN A 13 -6.83 -12.26 28.83
CA ASN A 13 -7.76 -11.17 29.14
C ASN A 13 -7.71 -10.77 30.62
N LYS A 14 -7.61 -11.73 31.54
CA LYS A 14 -7.43 -11.43 32.97
C LYS A 14 -6.15 -10.66 33.25
N LEU A 15 -5.04 -11.05 32.61
CA LEU A 15 -3.79 -10.30 32.69
C LEU A 15 -3.99 -8.85 32.21
N ALA A 16 -4.60 -8.67 31.04
CA ALA A 16 -4.85 -7.33 30.48
C ALA A 16 -5.72 -6.45 31.41
N GLU A 17 -6.74 -7.03 32.04
CA GLU A 17 -7.58 -6.33 33.02
C GLU A 17 -6.80 -5.87 34.26
N GLN A 18 -5.87 -6.70 34.75
CA GLN A 18 -5.03 -6.33 35.90
C GLN A 18 -3.97 -5.30 35.51
N CYS A 19 -3.36 -5.42 34.34
CA CYS A 19 -2.44 -4.40 33.81
C CYS A 19 -3.14 -3.05 33.62
N ALA A 20 -4.39 -3.04 33.11
CA ALA A 20 -5.17 -1.82 32.93
C ALA A 20 -5.47 -1.08 34.24
N LYS A 21 -5.54 -1.82 35.36
CA LYS A 21 -5.71 -1.30 36.73
C LYS A 21 -4.39 -0.92 37.41
N ASN A 22 -3.26 -1.04 36.71
CA ASN A 22 -1.92 -0.82 37.24
C ASN A 22 -1.57 -1.70 38.47
N ASN A 23 -2.08 -2.94 38.47
CA ASN A 23 -1.86 -3.94 39.54
C ASN A 23 -0.76 -4.95 39.22
N VAL A 24 -0.20 -4.90 38.00
CA VAL A 24 0.76 -5.88 37.50
C VAL A 24 2.14 -5.23 37.38
N VAL A 25 3.13 -5.85 38.00
CA VAL A 25 4.54 -5.47 37.91
C VAL A 25 5.26 -6.47 37.01
N PRO A 26 5.96 -6.04 35.94
CA PRO A 26 6.76 -6.93 35.13
C PRO A 26 7.97 -7.43 35.93
N PHE A 27 8.17 -8.75 35.90
CA PHE A 27 9.35 -9.41 36.43
C PHE A 27 10.16 -9.95 35.24
N ILE A 28 11.32 -9.35 35.00
CA ILE A 28 12.13 -9.57 33.79
C ILE A 28 13.33 -10.46 34.11
N GLY A 29 13.45 -11.57 33.39
CA GLY A 29 14.61 -12.47 33.46
C GLY A 29 15.52 -12.36 32.24
N ALA A 30 16.63 -13.12 32.26
CA ALA A 30 17.71 -13.03 31.28
C ALA A 30 17.25 -13.31 29.84
N GLY A 31 16.16 -14.05 29.65
CA GLY A 31 15.59 -14.34 28.32
C GLY A 31 15.15 -13.10 27.54
N MET A 32 14.88 -11.97 28.21
CA MET A 32 14.56 -10.70 27.54
C MET A 32 15.81 -9.93 27.08
N SER A 33 16.98 -10.29 27.59
CA SER A 33 18.29 -9.73 27.21
C SER A 33 18.96 -10.54 26.09
N ILE A 34 18.46 -11.74 25.77
CA ILE A 34 18.88 -12.54 24.61
C ILE A 34 18.25 -11.92 23.34
N PRO A 35 19.02 -11.63 22.27
CA PRO A 35 20.34 -12.20 21.95
C PRO A 35 21.57 -11.34 22.30
N ILE A 36 21.42 -10.22 23.03
CA ILE A 36 22.55 -9.33 23.34
C ILE A 36 23.51 -10.01 24.31
N TYR A 37 22.98 -10.56 25.40
CA TYR A 37 23.75 -11.21 26.45
C TYR A 37 23.44 -12.71 26.52
N LYS A 38 24.43 -13.47 26.99
CA LYS A 38 24.31 -14.91 27.24
C LYS A 38 23.37 -15.17 28.43
N SER A 39 22.64 -16.28 28.40
CA SER A 39 21.96 -16.77 29.61
C SER A 39 22.95 -17.09 30.73
N TRP A 40 22.50 -17.13 31.99
CA TRP A 40 23.40 -17.38 33.13
C TRP A 40 24.27 -18.66 32.98
N PRO A 41 23.74 -19.83 32.58
CA PRO A 41 24.58 -21.02 32.36
C PRO A 41 25.58 -20.85 31.21
N GLN A 42 25.19 -20.14 30.14
CA GLN A 42 26.08 -19.87 29.01
C GLN A 42 27.19 -18.87 29.39
N LEU A 43 26.86 -17.88 30.23
CA LEU A 43 27.82 -16.94 30.77
C LEU A 43 28.84 -17.66 31.65
N LEU A 44 28.39 -18.49 32.60
CA LEU A 44 29.28 -19.29 33.45
C LEU A 44 30.21 -20.21 32.64
N ARG A 45 29.71 -20.86 31.59
CA ARG A 45 30.56 -21.64 30.66
C ARG A 45 31.61 -20.78 29.98
N SER A 46 31.22 -19.60 29.49
CA SER A 46 32.14 -18.66 28.85
C SER A 46 33.23 -18.16 29.80
N LEU A 47 32.89 -17.94 31.07
CA LEU A 47 33.86 -17.58 32.11
C LEU A 47 34.81 -18.74 32.45
N ALA A 48 34.36 -19.99 32.25
CA ALA A 48 35.14 -21.20 32.47
C ALA A 48 36.02 -21.60 31.26
N GLU A 49 35.77 -21.02 30.08
CA GLU A 49 36.56 -21.20 28.85
C GLU A 49 37.89 -20.42 28.91
N ASP A 50 38.66 -20.68 29.97
CA ASP A 50 39.93 -20.03 30.23
C ASP A 50 41.11 -20.98 29.93
N GLN A 51 41.93 -20.62 28.95
CA GLN A 51 43.08 -21.43 28.50
C GLN A 51 44.14 -21.66 29.60
N LEU A 52 44.14 -20.87 30.67
CA LEU A 52 45.08 -21.00 31.79
C LEU A 52 44.63 -22.01 32.87
N PHE A 53 43.39 -22.51 32.82
CA PHE A 53 42.84 -23.46 33.80
C PHE A 53 42.19 -24.69 33.14
N PRO A 54 42.99 -25.64 32.62
CA PRO A 54 42.46 -26.87 32.03
C PRO A 54 41.66 -27.69 33.06
N GLY A 55 40.46 -28.14 32.66
CA GLY A 55 39.50 -28.87 33.52
C GLY A 55 38.43 -28.00 34.19
N LEU A 56 38.60 -26.67 34.24
CA LEU A 56 37.64 -25.75 34.86
C LEU A 56 36.25 -25.80 34.19
N LEU A 57 36.23 -25.90 32.87
CA LEU A 57 35.00 -26.01 32.08
C LEU A 57 34.24 -27.32 32.35
N GLU A 58 34.96 -28.43 32.56
CA GLU A 58 34.37 -29.74 32.85
C GLU A 58 33.70 -29.75 34.22
N ASP A 59 34.39 -29.22 35.24
CA ASP A 59 33.84 -29.04 36.59
C ASP A 59 32.60 -28.14 36.58
N THR A 60 32.67 -27.02 35.85
CA THR A 60 31.55 -26.09 35.70
C THR A 60 30.36 -26.78 35.02
N ASN A 61 30.60 -27.52 33.93
CA ASN A 61 29.54 -28.24 33.22
C ASN A 61 28.89 -29.33 34.09
N SER A 62 29.65 -30.00 34.96
CA SER A 62 29.12 -30.97 35.92
C SER A 62 28.14 -30.33 36.89
N LEU A 63 28.50 -29.18 37.48
CA LEU A 63 27.63 -28.42 38.39
C LEU A 63 26.37 -27.89 37.67
N LEU A 64 26.54 -27.34 36.47
CA LEU A 64 25.42 -26.85 35.65
C LEU A 64 24.45 -27.97 35.24
N ALA A 65 24.94 -29.19 34.98
CA ALA A 65 24.09 -30.34 34.67
C ALA A 65 23.18 -30.75 35.83
N ASN A 66 23.62 -30.48 37.07
CA ASN A 66 22.83 -30.69 38.29
C ASN A 66 21.93 -29.50 38.65
N ASN A 67 21.84 -28.47 37.80
CA ASN A 67 21.19 -27.18 38.06
C ASN A 67 21.76 -26.42 39.27
N ASP A 68 23.00 -26.70 39.66
CA ASP A 68 23.70 -26.01 40.75
C ASP A 68 24.45 -24.79 40.20
N TYR A 69 23.68 -23.73 39.91
CA TYR A 69 24.23 -22.49 39.36
C TYR A 69 25.03 -21.67 40.39
N GLU A 70 24.65 -21.74 41.67
CA GLU A 70 25.28 -21.00 42.78
C GLU A 70 26.63 -21.62 43.13
N GLY A 71 26.70 -22.96 43.21
CA GLY A 71 27.95 -23.70 43.39
C GLY A 71 28.89 -23.56 42.20
N ALA A 72 28.37 -23.57 40.96
CA ALA A 72 29.17 -23.31 39.76
C ALA A 72 29.83 -21.93 39.79
N ALA A 73 29.10 -20.88 40.15
CA ALA A 73 29.63 -19.53 40.26
C ALA A 73 30.66 -19.40 41.40
N SER A 74 30.41 -20.03 42.54
CA SER A 74 31.31 -20.01 43.71
C SER A 74 32.63 -20.74 43.39
N SER A 75 32.55 -21.92 42.79
CA SER A 75 33.71 -22.70 42.34
C SER A 75 34.55 -21.95 41.29
N LEU A 76 33.88 -21.28 40.33
CA LEU A 76 34.56 -20.45 39.34
C LEU A 76 35.29 -19.26 39.99
N PHE A 77 34.65 -18.60 40.94
CA PHE A 77 35.24 -17.46 41.66
C PHE A 77 36.44 -17.86 42.51
N GLU A 78 36.35 -19.00 43.22
CA GLU A 78 37.46 -19.54 44.00
C GLU A 78 38.67 -19.87 43.13
N LYS A 79 38.45 -20.49 41.96
CA LYS A 79 39.54 -20.92 41.06
C LYS A 79 40.16 -19.77 40.25
N LEU A 80 39.33 -18.86 39.72
CA LEU A 80 39.81 -17.72 38.92
C LEU A 80 40.36 -16.58 39.78
N GLY A 81 39.88 -16.47 41.03
CA GLY A 81 40.16 -15.34 41.91
C GLY A 81 39.38 -14.08 41.52
N ARG A 82 39.28 -13.15 42.48
CA ARG A 82 38.40 -11.97 42.40
C ARG A 82 38.64 -11.11 41.15
N ALA A 83 39.89 -10.76 40.86
CA ALA A 83 40.21 -9.82 39.79
C ALA A 83 39.81 -10.37 38.41
N ARG A 84 40.24 -11.59 38.10
CA ARG A 84 40.01 -12.23 36.81
C ARG A 84 38.54 -12.57 36.57
N PHE A 85 37.84 -13.03 37.60
CA PHE A 85 36.41 -13.32 37.51
C PHE A 85 35.61 -12.06 37.15
N PHE A 86 35.85 -10.94 37.84
CA PHE A 86 35.11 -9.71 37.55
C PHE A 86 35.54 -9.04 36.25
N GLU A 87 36.81 -9.14 35.85
CA GLU A 87 37.26 -8.67 34.53
C GLU A 87 36.57 -9.41 33.39
N ALA A 88 36.52 -10.75 33.46
CA ALA A 88 35.82 -11.56 32.47
C ALA A 88 34.30 -11.27 32.46
N LEU A 89 33.71 -11.06 33.64
CA LEU A 89 32.29 -10.69 33.76
C LEU A 89 32.01 -9.30 33.17
N ASP A 90 32.91 -8.33 33.33
CA ASP A 90 32.79 -6.98 32.75
C ASP A 90 32.88 -7.00 31.23
N ILE A 91 33.72 -7.86 30.65
CA ILE A 91 33.82 -8.04 29.19
C ILE A 91 32.51 -8.62 28.63
N GLU A 92 32.01 -9.69 29.24
CA GLU A 92 30.81 -10.38 28.76
C GLU A 92 29.51 -9.57 28.93
N LEU A 93 29.50 -8.63 29.88
CA LEU A 93 28.36 -7.75 30.16
C LEU A 93 28.60 -6.29 29.78
N ASP A 94 29.58 -6.01 28.89
CA ASP A 94 29.90 -4.64 28.47
C ASP A 94 28.65 -3.96 27.86
N PRO A 95 28.19 -2.82 28.40
CA PRO A 95 27.06 -2.08 27.87
C PRO A 95 27.23 -1.58 26.43
N LYS A 96 28.47 -1.49 25.91
CA LYS A 96 28.71 -1.19 24.48
C LYS A 96 28.09 -2.22 23.54
N LEU A 97 27.90 -3.45 23.99
CA LEU A 97 27.22 -4.50 23.21
C LEU A 97 25.75 -4.16 22.92
N ILE A 98 25.17 -3.18 23.63
CA ILE A 98 23.78 -2.73 23.45
C ILE A 98 23.62 -1.76 22.27
N GLU A 99 24.66 -1.01 21.88
CA GLU A 99 24.57 0.14 20.94
C GLU A 99 24.32 -0.25 19.45
N GLY A 100 24.16 -1.55 19.15
CA GLY A 100 23.79 -2.05 17.81
C GLY A 100 22.30 -1.95 17.50
N LYS A 101 21.94 -1.58 16.26
CA LYS A 101 20.55 -1.40 15.75
C LYS A 101 19.58 -2.60 15.94
N ALA A 102 20.03 -3.73 16.47
CA ALA A 102 19.23 -4.93 16.69
C ALA A 102 18.24 -4.82 17.88
N ILE A 103 18.53 -3.99 18.89
CA ILE A 103 17.67 -3.90 20.10
C ILE A 103 16.28 -3.35 19.82
N LEU A 104 16.12 -2.51 18.78
CA LEU A 104 14.82 -1.97 18.36
C LEU A 104 13.82 -3.05 17.91
N ASN A 105 14.33 -4.24 17.54
CA ASN A 105 13.53 -5.37 17.09
C ASN A 105 13.36 -6.44 18.18
N MET A 106 13.80 -6.19 19.42
CA MET A 106 13.67 -7.13 20.53
C MET A 106 12.39 -6.89 21.34
N PRO A 107 11.77 -7.94 21.92
CA PRO A 107 10.57 -7.80 22.75
C PRO A 107 10.74 -6.83 23.93
N VAL A 108 11.96 -6.72 24.48
CA VAL A 108 12.29 -5.81 25.58
C VAL A 108 12.02 -4.34 25.25
N PHE A 109 12.15 -3.94 23.98
CA PHE A 109 11.88 -2.58 23.50
C PHE A 109 10.42 -2.14 23.68
N LEU A 110 9.50 -3.10 23.86
CA LEU A 110 8.09 -2.79 24.09
C LEU A 110 7.77 -2.47 25.55
N LEU A 111 8.63 -2.84 26.51
CA LEU A 111 8.33 -2.72 27.94
C LEU A 111 8.00 -1.28 28.38
N PRO A 112 8.73 -0.22 27.97
CA PRO A 112 8.39 1.17 28.35
C PRO A 112 7.01 1.63 27.84
N ARG A 113 6.43 0.95 26.85
CA ARG A 113 5.07 1.27 26.37
C ARG A 113 3.99 0.65 27.25
N LEU A 114 4.28 -0.45 27.93
CA LEU A 114 3.33 -1.19 28.75
C LEU A 114 3.47 -0.88 30.24
N PHE A 115 4.69 -0.73 30.74
CA PHE A 115 5.00 -0.61 32.15
C PHE A 115 5.90 0.59 32.35
N LYS A 116 5.35 1.68 32.89
CA LYS A 116 6.09 2.95 33.07
C LYS A 116 6.57 3.17 34.49
N ASP A 117 6.09 2.34 35.39
CA ASP A 117 6.22 2.53 36.83
C ASP A 117 7.31 1.60 37.36
N VAL A 118 6.94 0.54 38.05
CA VAL A 118 7.88 -0.37 38.71
C VAL A 118 8.24 -1.51 37.77
N VAL A 119 9.52 -1.83 37.66
CA VAL A 119 10.03 -3.04 36.98
C VAL A 119 10.93 -3.78 37.95
N ILE A 120 10.82 -5.10 38.02
CA ILE A 120 11.71 -5.94 38.84
C ILE A 120 12.49 -6.88 37.93
N THR A 121 13.77 -7.08 38.20
CA THR A 121 14.62 -8.02 37.45
C THR A 121 15.64 -8.69 38.35
N THR A 122 16.07 -9.89 37.95
CA THR A 122 17.25 -10.58 38.48
C THR A 122 18.48 -10.36 37.59
N ASN A 123 18.36 -9.64 36.48
CA ASN A 123 19.44 -9.41 35.54
C ASN A 123 20.42 -8.34 36.07
N PHE A 124 21.71 -8.57 35.82
CA PHE A 124 22.79 -7.64 36.16
C PHE A 124 23.03 -6.58 35.07
N ASP A 125 22.66 -6.93 33.82
CA ASP A 125 22.91 -6.16 32.60
C ASP A 125 22.17 -4.80 32.55
N LYS A 126 22.52 -3.96 31.57
CA LYS A 126 21.98 -2.60 31.39
C LYS A 126 20.90 -2.46 30.32
N VAL A 127 20.32 -3.57 29.85
CA VAL A 127 19.35 -3.55 28.73
C VAL A 127 18.11 -2.75 29.10
N LEU A 128 17.56 -2.94 30.30
CA LEU A 128 16.35 -2.24 30.74
C LEU A 128 16.59 -0.74 30.88
N GLU A 129 17.68 -0.33 31.53
CA GLU A 129 18.05 1.08 31.65
C GLU A 129 18.23 1.74 30.27
N TYR A 130 18.91 1.07 29.34
CA TYR A 130 19.12 1.58 27.99
C TYR A 130 17.79 1.74 27.22
N VAL A 131 16.91 0.74 27.27
CA VAL A 131 15.64 0.74 26.52
C VAL A 131 14.66 1.79 27.05
N TYR A 132 14.57 1.92 28.37
CA TYR A 132 13.73 2.93 29.01
C TYR A 132 14.26 4.34 28.74
N LYS A 133 15.59 4.51 28.77
CA LYS A 133 16.23 5.78 28.42
C LYS A 133 16.00 6.21 26.97
N ASN A 134 16.19 5.31 26.02
CA ASN A 134 15.93 5.58 24.60
C ASN A 134 14.43 5.76 24.26
N SER A 135 13.54 5.52 25.23
CA SER A 135 12.10 5.74 25.09
C SER A 135 11.60 6.98 25.85
N ASP A 136 12.51 7.85 26.31
CA ASP A 136 12.24 9.02 27.14
C ASP A 136 11.48 8.67 28.44
N GLN A 137 11.82 7.52 29.05
CA GLN A 137 11.20 7.01 30.28
C GLN A 137 12.24 6.50 31.29
N ASP A 138 13.34 7.23 31.45
CA ASP A 138 14.39 6.92 32.42
C ASP A 138 13.83 6.56 33.80
N PHE A 139 14.42 5.55 34.42
CA PHE A 139 14.05 5.20 35.78
C PHE A 139 14.52 6.27 36.75
N VAL A 140 13.62 6.73 37.63
CA VAL A 140 13.97 7.72 38.67
C VAL A 140 15.02 7.13 39.63
N MET A 141 14.92 5.84 39.93
CA MET A 141 15.93 5.11 40.71
C MET A 141 16.06 3.65 40.27
N THR A 142 17.26 3.11 40.44
CA THR A 142 17.61 1.72 40.11
C THR A 142 18.22 0.95 41.31
N PRO A 143 17.52 0.84 42.47
CA PRO A 143 18.11 0.27 43.67
C PRO A 143 18.31 -1.25 43.57
N SER A 144 19.41 -1.76 44.15
CA SER A 144 19.53 -3.17 44.51
C SER A 144 18.68 -3.48 45.75
N ILE A 145 18.18 -4.71 45.88
CA ILE A 145 17.52 -5.15 47.12
C ILE A 145 18.53 -5.20 48.29
N VAL A 146 19.79 -5.48 48.00
CA VAL A 146 20.87 -5.56 49.00
C VAL A 146 21.38 -4.14 49.28
N GLY A 147 21.39 -3.73 50.55
CA GLY A 147 21.89 -2.41 50.97
C GLY A 147 20.90 -1.25 50.88
N SER A 148 19.70 -1.47 50.32
CA SER A 148 18.65 -0.44 50.24
C SER A 148 17.71 -0.44 51.46
N ASN A 149 17.09 0.72 51.72
CA ASN A 149 16.07 0.86 52.77
C ASN A 149 14.80 0.06 52.42
N SER A 150 14.42 -0.90 53.27
CA SER A 150 13.29 -1.82 53.06
C SER A 150 11.95 -1.10 52.91
N ASN A 151 11.67 -0.11 53.76
CA ASN A 151 10.43 0.67 53.72
C ASN A 151 10.32 1.46 52.40
N MET A 152 11.42 2.10 51.97
CA MET A 152 11.44 2.83 50.70
C MET A 152 11.10 1.92 49.51
N LEU A 153 11.66 0.71 49.46
CA LEU A 153 11.38 -0.24 48.37
C LEU A 153 9.92 -0.71 48.39
N VAL A 154 9.39 -1.06 49.56
CA VAL A 154 7.99 -1.47 49.71
C VAL A 154 7.03 -0.35 49.29
N ASP A 155 7.28 0.88 49.72
CA ASP A 155 6.45 2.04 49.40
C ASP A 155 6.44 2.34 47.91
N ARG A 156 7.61 2.28 47.27
CA ARG A 156 7.72 2.50 45.81
C ARG A 156 6.98 1.47 45.00
N VAL A 157 7.09 0.19 45.38
CA VAL A 157 6.31 -0.87 44.73
C VAL A 157 4.82 -0.63 44.97
N HIS A 158 4.43 -0.32 46.20
CA HIS A 158 3.01 -0.15 46.55
C HIS A 158 2.36 1.00 45.78
N GLU A 159 3.03 2.15 45.74
CA GLU A 159 2.59 3.40 45.12
C GLU A 159 2.84 3.46 43.60
N ASN A 160 3.40 2.40 42.99
CA ASN A 160 3.78 2.37 41.58
C ASN A 160 4.70 3.56 41.19
N LYS A 161 5.70 3.85 42.03
CA LYS A 161 6.69 4.88 41.69
C LYS A 161 7.66 4.33 40.66
N ASN A 162 7.93 5.11 39.62
CA ASN A 162 8.87 4.76 38.55
C ASN A 162 10.24 4.34 39.14
N THR A 163 10.56 3.04 39.07
CA THR A 163 11.75 2.45 39.73
C THR A 163 12.07 1.08 39.13
N LEU A 164 13.34 0.82 38.84
CA LEU A 164 13.84 -0.50 38.46
C LEU A 164 14.51 -1.17 39.66
N ILE A 165 13.94 -2.24 40.19
CA ILE A 165 14.51 -2.97 41.33
C ILE A 165 15.29 -4.18 40.81
N LYS A 166 16.60 -4.20 41.07
CA LYS A 166 17.49 -5.30 40.70
C LYS A 166 17.74 -6.21 41.90
N LEU A 167 17.17 -7.41 41.89
CA LEU A 167 17.20 -8.31 43.05
C LEU A 167 18.58 -8.92 43.30
N HIS A 168 19.34 -9.18 42.24
CA HIS A 168 20.67 -9.78 42.37
C HIS A 168 21.78 -8.75 42.18
N GLY A 169 21.45 -7.46 42.25
CA GLY A 169 22.42 -6.38 42.13
C GLY A 169 22.67 -5.91 40.70
N ASP A 170 23.66 -5.05 40.57
CA ASP A 170 23.98 -4.32 39.35
C ASP A 170 25.45 -4.51 38.95
N ILE A 171 25.72 -4.68 37.65
CA ILE A 171 27.09 -4.91 37.17
C ILE A 171 28.07 -3.77 37.52
N TYR A 172 27.58 -2.54 37.70
CA TYR A 172 28.40 -1.39 38.12
C TYR A 172 28.59 -1.29 39.64
N ASP A 173 27.81 -2.01 40.43
CA ASP A 173 27.99 -2.09 41.89
C ASP A 173 28.25 -3.53 42.32
N LYS A 174 29.53 -3.91 42.28
CA LYS A 174 29.98 -5.27 42.62
C LYS A 174 29.62 -5.70 44.05
N GLN A 175 29.41 -4.76 44.97
CA GLN A 175 29.04 -5.08 46.35
C GLN A 175 27.56 -5.48 46.48
N SER A 176 26.74 -5.05 45.54
CA SER A 176 25.31 -5.36 45.48
C SER A 176 25.00 -6.73 44.85
N LEU A 177 25.99 -7.35 44.19
CA LEU A 177 25.83 -8.56 43.40
C LEU A 177 25.55 -9.80 44.29
N VAL A 178 24.57 -10.61 43.88
CA VAL A 178 24.24 -11.90 44.48
C VAL A 178 24.51 -13.00 43.45
N LEU A 179 25.74 -13.53 43.48
CA LEU A 179 26.25 -14.53 42.52
C LEU A 179 26.62 -15.85 43.19
N PHE A 180 27.11 -15.79 44.43
CA PHE A 180 27.71 -16.93 45.14
C PHE A 180 26.79 -17.50 46.22
N GLU A 181 27.02 -18.74 46.61
CA GLU A 181 26.15 -19.48 47.52
C GLU A 181 25.97 -18.76 48.87
N ASP A 182 27.05 -18.24 49.47
CA ASP A 182 27.04 -17.47 50.71
C ASP A 182 26.19 -16.18 50.60
N GLN A 183 26.25 -15.51 49.45
CA GLN A 183 25.45 -14.31 49.17
C GLN A 183 23.97 -14.66 49.01
N TYR A 184 23.65 -15.77 48.35
CA TYR A 184 22.28 -16.28 48.24
C TYR A 184 21.74 -16.72 49.61
N GLU A 185 22.54 -17.40 50.43
CA GLU A 185 22.19 -17.73 51.82
C GLU A 185 21.87 -16.49 52.63
N LYS A 186 22.76 -15.49 52.61
CA LYS A 186 22.55 -14.23 53.34
C LYS A 186 21.30 -13.48 52.87
N THR A 187 21.05 -13.45 51.56
CA THR A 187 19.95 -12.69 50.95
C THR A 187 18.59 -13.36 51.22
N TYR A 188 18.51 -14.69 51.06
CA TYR A 188 17.25 -15.44 51.15
C TYR A 188 17.03 -16.15 52.49
N ASN A 189 17.90 -15.97 53.48
CA ASN A 189 17.65 -16.40 54.85
C ASN A 189 16.37 -15.76 55.38
N THR A 190 15.46 -16.57 55.95
CA THR A 190 14.14 -16.14 56.42
C THR A 190 14.17 -15.03 57.49
N GLU A 191 15.29 -14.92 58.21
CA GLU A 191 15.49 -13.91 59.25
C GLU A 191 16.02 -12.58 58.69
N SER A 192 16.55 -12.58 57.46
CA SER A 192 17.11 -11.39 56.83
C SER A 192 16.05 -10.33 56.54
N GLU A 193 16.41 -9.06 56.69
CA GLU A 193 15.53 -7.94 56.38
C GLU A 193 15.19 -7.89 54.88
N THR A 194 16.16 -8.28 54.03
CA THR A 194 15.99 -8.44 52.59
C THR A 194 14.89 -9.46 52.27
N PHE A 195 14.90 -10.62 52.92
CA PHE A 195 13.88 -11.65 52.73
C PHE A 195 12.48 -11.14 53.13
N LYS A 196 12.37 -10.46 54.27
CA LYS A 196 11.10 -9.87 54.74
C LYS A 196 10.58 -8.81 53.75
N THR A 197 11.47 -8.01 53.18
CA THR A 197 11.16 -7.01 52.16
C THR A 197 10.63 -7.67 50.89
N LEU A 198 11.35 -8.66 50.35
CA LEU A 198 10.93 -9.44 49.17
C LEU A 198 9.58 -10.10 49.39
N LYS A 199 9.38 -10.74 50.56
CA LYS A 199 8.11 -11.35 50.94
C LYS A 199 6.96 -10.33 50.91
N THR A 200 7.20 -9.13 51.41
CA THR A 200 6.21 -8.04 51.44
C THR A 200 5.88 -7.53 50.03
N ILE A 201 6.90 -7.31 49.20
CA ILE A 201 6.75 -6.91 47.79
C ILE A 201 5.92 -7.95 47.03
N PHE A 202 6.29 -9.23 47.15
CA PHE A 202 5.63 -10.32 46.45
C PHE A 202 4.19 -10.56 46.93
N THR A 203 3.85 -10.15 48.16
CA THR A 203 2.49 -10.28 48.70
C THR A 203 1.52 -9.21 48.18
N LYS A 204 2.03 -8.02 47.82
CA LYS A 204 1.18 -6.83 47.52
C LYS A 204 0.85 -6.63 46.04
N LYS A 205 1.57 -7.26 45.10
CA LYS A 205 1.40 -7.05 43.66
C LYS A 205 1.30 -8.37 42.90
N LEU A 206 0.71 -8.30 41.71
CA LEU A 206 0.70 -9.41 40.76
C LEU A 206 1.91 -9.26 39.83
N PHE A 207 2.61 -10.35 39.53
CA PHE A 207 3.75 -10.32 38.62
C PHE A 207 3.39 -10.88 37.24
N LEU A 208 3.98 -10.28 36.22
CA LEU A 208 4.08 -10.86 34.88
C LEU A 208 5.54 -11.26 34.64
N PHE A 209 5.83 -12.55 34.67
CA PHE A 209 7.16 -13.09 34.37
C PHE A 209 7.41 -13.14 32.86
N LEU A 210 8.51 -12.53 32.42
CA LEU A 210 8.95 -12.48 31.03
C LEU A 210 10.42 -12.88 30.94
N GLY A 211 10.76 -13.81 30.04
CA GLY A 211 12.14 -14.29 29.89
C GLY A 211 12.70 -15.02 31.12
N CYS A 212 11.84 -15.51 32.00
CA CYS A 212 12.23 -16.27 33.20
C CYS A 212 12.10 -17.77 32.94
N SER A 213 13.11 -18.57 33.26
CA SER A 213 13.02 -20.04 33.23
C SER A 213 12.04 -20.57 34.29
N LEU A 214 11.82 -19.81 35.36
CA LEU A 214 10.98 -20.20 36.52
C LEU A 214 11.42 -21.52 37.16
N GLU A 215 12.71 -21.85 37.08
CA GLU A 215 13.33 -23.07 37.60
C GLU A 215 14.58 -22.69 38.40
N GLY A 216 14.86 -23.43 39.48
CA GLY A 216 16.12 -23.32 40.25
C GLY A 216 16.26 -22.11 41.19
N ASP A 217 15.81 -20.91 40.80
CA ASP A 217 16.09 -19.66 41.53
C ASP A 217 15.37 -19.55 42.90
N ARG A 218 16.11 -19.19 43.97
CA ARG A 218 15.58 -18.99 45.34
C ARG A 218 14.44 -17.96 45.41
N THR A 219 14.40 -17.00 44.48
CA THR A 219 13.28 -16.06 44.31
C THR A 219 11.99 -16.78 43.96
N ILE A 220 12.04 -17.76 43.05
CA ILE A 220 10.87 -18.55 42.65
C ILE A 220 10.42 -19.46 43.79
N GLN A 221 11.37 -20.01 44.56
CA GLN A 221 11.06 -20.78 45.77
C GLN A 221 10.35 -19.92 46.83
N LEU A 222 10.74 -18.66 47.00
CA LEU A 222 10.03 -17.71 47.87
C LEU A 222 8.60 -17.46 47.38
N ILE A 223 8.41 -17.23 46.08
CA ILE A 223 7.09 -17.00 45.48
C ILE A 223 6.17 -18.22 45.64
N ARG A 224 6.71 -19.43 45.49
CA ARG A 224 5.99 -20.69 45.76
C ARG A 224 5.37 -20.73 47.16
N LYS A 225 6.06 -20.21 48.17
CA LYS A 225 5.57 -20.18 49.56
C LYS A 225 4.37 -19.23 49.77
N LEU A 226 4.17 -18.26 48.87
CA LEU A 226 3.14 -17.22 49.02
C LEU A 226 1.76 -17.61 48.43
N LYS A 227 1.71 -18.61 47.55
CA LYS A 227 0.47 -19.13 46.92
C LYS A 227 -0.40 -18.06 46.23
N LEU A 228 0.20 -16.98 45.75
CA LEU A 228 -0.48 -15.93 44.98
C LEU A 228 -0.53 -16.28 43.50
N LYS A 229 -1.57 -15.81 42.81
CA LYS A 229 -1.77 -16.08 41.38
C LYS A 229 -1.05 -15.05 40.52
N HIS A 230 0.08 -15.41 39.94
CA HIS A 230 0.86 -14.58 39.03
C HIS A 230 0.66 -15.01 37.57
N PHE A 231 1.24 -14.28 36.62
CA PHE A 231 1.16 -14.57 35.19
C PHE A 231 2.56 -14.76 34.59
N ALA A 232 2.68 -15.56 33.55
CA ALA A 232 3.93 -15.71 32.80
C ALA A 232 3.66 -15.93 31.31
N PHE A 233 4.52 -15.44 30.42
CA PHE A 233 4.52 -15.85 29.01
C PHE A 233 5.46 -17.02 28.83
N MET A 234 4.91 -18.19 28.48
CA MET A 234 5.66 -19.46 28.44
C MET A 234 5.51 -20.17 27.11
N GLN A 235 6.61 -20.75 26.63
CA GLN A 235 6.55 -21.66 25.49
C GLN A 235 5.86 -22.96 25.92
N LEU A 236 4.97 -23.47 25.07
CA LEU A 236 4.36 -24.77 25.30
C LEU A 236 5.41 -25.87 25.11
N PRO A 237 5.62 -26.79 26.08
CA PRO A 237 6.50 -27.95 25.86
C PRO A 237 5.91 -28.85 24.76
N GLY A 238 6.79 -29.37 23.89
CA GLY A 238 6.37 -30.14 22.70
C GLY A 238 5.91 -31.58 22.99
N GLU A 239 6.37 -32.21 24.07
CA GLU A 239 5.98 -33.59 24.43
C GLU A 239 4.90 -33.61 25.54
N ILE A 240 3.94 -34.52 25.45
CA ILE A 240 2.78 -34.58 26.37
C ILE A 240 3.18 -34.85 27.85
N PRO A 241 4.11 -35.77 28.16
CA PRO A 241 4.54 -36.01 29.55
C PRO A 241 5.20 -34.77 30.17
N THR A 242 6.18 -34.19 29.48
CA THR A 242 6.90 -32.99 29.94
C THR A 242 5.97 -31.78 30.05
N ARG A 243 4.97 -31.68 29.17
CA ARG A 243 3.94 -30.65 29.23
C ARG A 243 3.02 -30.76 30.45
N SER A 244 2.61 -31.96 30.80
CA SER A 244 1.73 -32.20 31.94
C SER A 244 2.44 -31.89 33.26
N GLU A 245 3.70 -32.31 33.37
CA GLU A 245 4.59 -31.98 34.49
C GLU A 245 4.81 -30.47 34.61
N ARG A 246 5.08 -29.79 33.48
CA ARG A 246 5.31 -28.34 33.47
C ARG A 246 4.07 -27.54 33.87
N ILE A 247 2.88 -27.94 33.40
CA ILE A 247 1.60 -27.30 33.80
C ILE A 247 1.37 -27.49 35.31
N LYS A 248 1.59 -28.70 35.82
CA LYS A 248 1.45 -28.99 37.26
C LYS A 248 2.44 -28.17 38.08
N TYR A 249 3.71 -28.14 37.68
CA TYR A 249 4.76 -27.38 38.34
C TYR A 249 4.44 -25.88 38.41
N LEU A 250 4.05 -25.25 37.30
CA LEU A 250 3.63 -23.84 37.29
C LEU A 250 2.38 -23.60 38.15
N GLY A 251 1.43 -24.54 38.15
CA GLY A 251 0.27 -24.51 39.04
C GLY A 251 0.65 -24.52 40.51
N ASP A 252 1.58 -25.39 40.92
CA ASP A 252 2.11 -25.48 42.28
C ASP A 252 2.88 -24.22 42.71
N LEU A 253 3.45 -23.49 41.74
CA LEU A 253 4.08 -22.17 41.95
C LEU A 253 3.06 -21.02 42.03
N GLY A 254 1.78 -21.25 41.74
CA GLY A 254 0.77 -20.18 41.63
C GLY A 254 0.90 -19.36 40.34
N ILE A 255 1.61 -19.84 39.33
CA ILE A 255 1.83 -19.12 38.08
C ILE A 255 0.81 -19.58 37.03
N THR A 256 0.10 -18.62 36.46
CA THR A 256 -0.85 -18.83 35.36
C THR A 256 -0.14 -18.54 34.03
N PRO A 257 0.26 -19.57 33.26
CA PRO A 257 0.93 -19.36 31.99
C PRO A 257 -0.04 -18.90 30.91
N VAL A 258 0.42 -17.95 30.09
CA VAL A 258 -0.10 -17.68 28.76
C VAL A 258 0.85 -18.36 27.78
N TRP A 259 0.34 -19.40 27.12
CA TRP A 259 1.14 -20.27 26.27
C TRP A 259 1.33 -19.68 24.87
N TYR A 260 2.54 -19.81 24.33
CA TYR A 260 2.83 -19.60 22.91
C TYR A 260 3.42 -20.87 22.27
N PRO A 261 3.40 -20.98 20.91
CA PRO A 261 3.64 -22.24 20.22
C PRO A 261 5.02 -22.86 20.49
N SER A 262 5.07 -24.19 20.57
CA SER A 262 6.30 -24.97 20.80
C SER A 262 7.28 -24.87 19.63
N GLU A 263 6.78 -24.56 18.43
CA GLU A 263 7.57 -24.42 17.21
C GLU A 263 8.36 -23.11 17.14
N ASP A 264 8.02 -22.13 17.99
CA ASP A 264 8.67 -20.82 18.02
C ASP A 264 10.02 -20.86 18.78
N LYS A 265 11.03 -21.44 18.14
CA LYS A 265 12.39 -21.56 18.69
C LYS A 265 13.07 -20.22 18.97
N LYS A 266 12.58 -19.11 18.40
CA LYS A 266 13.14 -17.76 18.55
C LYS A 266 12.34 -16.88 19.53
N HIS A 267 11.29 -17.41 20.16
CA HIS A 267 10.41 -16.71 21.10
C HIS A 267 9.79 -15.40 20.53
N LEU A 268 9.60 -15.30 19.21
CA LEU A 268 9.03 -14.12 18.55
C LEU A 268 7.58 -13.85 19.01
N SER A 269 6.89 -14.87 19.49
CA SER A 269 5.54 -14.79 20.05
C SER A 269 5.47 -13.90 21.29
N VAL A 270 6.56 -13.72 22.04
CA VAL A 270 6.60 -12.81 23.20
C VAL A 270 6.35 -11.38 22.76
N GLU A 271 6.97 -10.96 21.64
CA GLU A 271 6.75 -9.63 21.04
C GLU A 271 5.28 -9.45 20.64
N VAL A 272 4.70 -10.45 19.98
CA VAL A 272 3.30 -10.45 19.55
C VAL A 272 2.36 -10.35 20.76
N LEU A 273 2.61 -11.11 21.82
CA LEU A 273 1.81 -11.08 23.04
C LEU A 273 1.92 -9.74 23.76
N LEU A 274 3.10 -9.12 23.84
CA LEU A 274 3.29 -7.79 24.43
C LEU A 274 2.57 -6.70 23.61
N LYS A 275 2.68 -6.70 22.28
CA LYS A 275 1.94 -5.78 21.41
C LYS A 275 0.43 -5.92 21.60
N LYS A 276 -0.06 -7.17 21.64
CA LYS A 276 -1.47 -7.45 21.87
C LYS A 276 -1.92 -7.03 23.26
N LEU A 277 -1.07 -7.19 24.28
CA LEU A 277 -1.36 -6.81 25.65
C LEU A 277 -1.49 -5.29 25.78
N HIS A 278 -0.59 -4.54 25.13
CA HIS A 278 -0.64 -3.08 25.06
C HIS A 278 -1.96 -2.58 24.46
N VAL A 279 -2.36 -3.12 23.31
CA VAL A 279 -3.64 -2.77 22.65
C VAL A 279 -4.81 -3.11 23.57
N ARG A 280 -4.80 -4.29 24.20
CA ARG A 280 -5.90 -4.72 25.08
C ARG A 280 -6.02 -3.85 26.33
N ILE A 281 -4.90 -3.42 26.92
CA ILE A 281 -4.88 -2.48 28.05
C ILE A 281 -5.53 -1.15 27.65
N GLN A 282 -5.13 -0.59 26.49
CA GLN A 282 -5.70 0.66 25.98
C GLN A 282 -7.21 0.53 25.73
N GLU A 283 -7.66 -0.57 25.15
CA GLU A 283 -9.09 -0.85 25.00
C GLU A 283 -9.81 -0.85 26.36
N ILE A 284 -9.28 -1.58 27.35
CA ILE A 284 -9.91 -1.67 28.67
C ILE A 284 -9.95 -0.30 29.36
N GLN A 285 -8.88 0.49 29.27
CA GLN A 285 -8.84 1.84 29.85
C GLN A 285 -9.79 2.82 29.15
N LEU A 286 -9.90 2.75 27.82
CA LEU A 286 -10.81 3.60 27.03
C LEU A 286 -12.29 3.23 27.21
N TYR A 287 -12.61 1.97 27.48
CA TYR A 287 -13.98 1.45 27.57
C TYR A 287 -14.45 1.09 28.99
N GLY A 288 -13.55 1.07 29.98
CA GLY A 288 -13.75 0.53 31.33
C GLY A 288 -14.26 1.49 32.39
N GLY A 289 -14.40 2.79 32.11
CA GLY A 289 -15.00 3.78 33.01
C GLY A 289 -16.51 3.63 33.25
N ASN A 290 -17.15 2.60 32.68
CA ASN A 290 -18.58 2.31 32.86
C ASN A 290 -18.79 0.82 33.16
N HIS A 291 -18.29 0.34 34.30
CA HIS A 291 -18.91 -0.81 34.97
C HIS A 291 -19.94 -0.29 35.97
N VAL A 292 -21.14 0.00 35.46
CA VAL A 292 -22.35 0.10 36.27
C VAL A 292 -22.53 -1.27 36.95
N LYS A 293 -22.41 -1.28 38.28
CA LYS A 293 -22.90 -2.36 39.14
C LYS A 293 -24.31 -2.73 38.68
N ALA A 294 -24.58 -4.02 38.53
CA ALA A 294 -25.93 -4.53 38.32
C ALA A 294 -26.86 -3.98 39.41
N SER A 295 -27.57 -2.90 39.10
CA SER A 295 -28.76 -2.47 39.81
C SER A 295 -29.90 -2.63 38.83
N THR A 296 -30.82 -3.48 39.22
CA THR A 296 -32.17 -3.59 38.68
C THR A 296 -32.84 -2.22 38.77
N SER A 297 -32.65 -1.36 37.77
CA SER A 297 -33.53 -0.21 37.56
C SER A 297 -34.10 -0.26 36.16
N LYS A 298 -35.41 -0.54 36.11
CA LYS A 298 -36.25 -0.32 34.94
C LYS A 298 -36.21 1.18 34.62
N ARG A 299 -35.31 1.62 33.75
CA ARG A 299 -35.47 2.89 33.02
C ARG A 299 -35.60 2.57 31.54
N LYS A 300 -36.84 2.70 31.05
CA LYS A 300 -37.18 2.64 29.61
C LYS A 300 -36.28 3.63 28.86
N PRO A 301 -35.61 3.23 27.77
CA PRO A 301 -34.92 4.19 26.93
C PRO A 301 -35.97 5.09 26.27
N LYS A 302 -35.77 6.41 26.34
CA LYS A 302 -36.48 7.35 25.47
C LYS A 302 -36.27 6.88 24.02
N ARG A 303 -37.37 6.70 23.28
CA ARG A 303 -37.37 6.31 21.86
C ARG A 303 -36.46 7.24 21.05
N SER A 304 -35.27 6.78 20.69
CA SER A 304 -34.54 7.32 19.55
C SER A 304 -35.12 6.69 18.28
N LYS A 305 -35.31 7.47 17.22
CA LYS A 305 -35.74 7.02 15.88
C LYS A 305 -34.72 6.11 15.13
N ASN A 306 -33.78 5.48 15.83
CA ASN A 306 -32.71 4.69 15.22
C ASN A 306 -33.14 3.22 15.04
N LEU A 307 -32.72 2.61 13.93
CA LEU A 307 -32.96 1.19 13.63
C LEU A 307 -32.45 0.28 14.77
N PRO A 308 -33.18 -0.78 15.15
CA PRO A 308 -32.71 -1.74 16.15
C PRO A 308 -31.39 -2.40 15.75
N TYR A 309 -30.46 -2.60 16.70
CA TYR A 309 -29.15 -3.23 16.44
C TYR A 309 -29.25 -4.59 15.74
N LYS A 310 -30.32 -5.36 15.97
CA LYS A 310 -30.58 -6.63 15.27
C LYS A 310 -30.72 -6.41 13.75
N LYS A 311 -31.57 -5.45 13.37
CA LYS A 311 -31.83 -5.10 11.96
C LYS A 311 -30.60 -4.47 11.29
N ILE A 312 -29.80 -3.72 12.05
CA ILE A 312 -28.50 -3.21 11.59
C ILE A 312 -27.53 -4.35 11.24
N ASN A 313 -27.44 -5.38 12.09
CA ASN A 313 -26.60 -6.55 11.80
C ASN A 313 -27.09 -7.34 10.57
N GLU A 314 -28.40 -7.50 10.40
CA GLU A 314 -28.99 -8.14 9.21
C GLU A 314 -28.58 -7.41 7.92
N ILE A 315 -28.65 -6.07 7.90
CA ILE A 315 -28.18 -5.26 6.78
C ILE A 315 -26.68 -5.48 6.50
N PHE A 316 -25.86 -5.55 7.55
CA PHE A 316 -24.42 -5.77 7.38
C PHE A 316 -24.09 -7.21 6.91
N ASP A 317 -24.87 -8.21 7.33
CA ASP A 317 -24.73 -9.59 6.85
C ASP A 317 -25.04 -9.66 5.36
N ILE A 318 -26.11 -9.00 4.90
CA ILE A 318 -26.46 -8.87 3.48
C ILE A 318 -25.32 -8.21 2.70
N GLN A 319 -24.72 -7.13 3.23
CA GLN A 319 -23.56 -6.50 2.56
C GLN A 319 -22.36 -7.45 2.46
N ARG A 320 -22.03 -8.17 3.53
CA ARG A 320 -20.94 -9.15 3.51
C ARG A 320 -21.20 -10.26 2.52
N GLU A 321 -22.42 -10.79 2.48
CA GLU A 321 -22.81 -11.84 1.54
C GLU A 321 -22.79 -11.34 0.10
N SER A 322 -23.27 -10.12 -0.15
CA SER A 322 -23.20 -9.47 -1.46
C SER A 322 -21.76 -9.27 -1.94
N ILE A 323 -20.86 -8.74 -1.11
CA ILE A 323 -19.42 -8.63 -1.42
C ILE A 323 -18.81 -10.01 -1.65
N GLY A 324 -19.17 -10.95 -0.79
CA GLY A 324 -18.79 -12.35 -0.89
C GLY A 324 -19.13 -12.89 -2.27
N ALA A 325 -20.37 -12.67 -2.73
CA ALA A 325 -21.01 -13.09 -3.99
C ALA A 325 -20.50 -12.38 -5.25
N GLN A 326 -19.75 -11.28 -5.13
CA GLN A 326 -19.18 -10.59 -6.28
C GLN A 326 -18.28 -11.52 -7.09
N ARG A 327 -18.26 -11.31 -8.40
CA ARG A 327 -17.50 -12.13 -9.36
C ARG A 327 -16.06 -11.65 -9.47
N ALA A 328 -15.13 -12.59 -9.69
CA ALA A 328 -13.74 -12.31 -10.02
C ALA A 328 -13.17 -13.44 -10.91
N VAL A 329 -11.97 -13.21 -11.49
CA VAL A 329 -11.32 -14.16 -12.42
C VAL A 329 -11.08 -15.47 -11.66
N GLY A 330 -11.69 -16.56 -12.10
CA GLY A 330 -11.70 -17.84 -11.38
C GLY A 330 -10.59 -18.82 -11.82
N ILE A 331 -10.21 -19.72 -10.91
CA ILE A 331 -9.15 -20.77 -11.02
C ILE A 331 -9.30 -21.63 -12.29
N ASN A 332 -10.53 -21.89 -12.70
CA ASN A 332 -10.85 -22.51 -13.99
C ASN A 332 -11.78 -21.58 -14.75
N SER A 333 -11.55 -21.49 -16.05
CA SER A 333 -12.24 -20.55 -16.93
C SER A 333 -13.73 -20.82 -17.15
N HIS A 334 -14.18 -22.06 -16.89
CA HIS A 334 -15.58 -22.46 -16.84
C HIS A 334 -16.31 -22.03 -15.56
N THR A 335 -15.60 -21.44 -14.59
CA THR A 335 -16.17 -21.04 -13.31
C THR A 335 -15.71 -19.65 -12.94
N GLN A 336 -16.57 -18.66 -13.16
CA GLN A 336 -16.44 -17.43 -12.39
C GLN A 336 -16.52 -17.78 -10.91
N LEU A 337 -15.42 -17.56 -10.19
CA LEU A 337 -15.42 -17.79 -8.77
C LEU A 337 -15.94 -16.54 -8.08
N ILE A 338 -16.86 -16.80 -7.16
CA ILE A 338 -17.31 -15.84 -6.19
C ILE A 338 -16.10 -15.39 -5.36
N VAL A 339 -15.96 -14.08 -5.09
CA VAL A 339 -14.85 -13.46 -4.34
C VAL A 339 -14.53 -14.22 -3.05
N LYS A 340 -15.55 -14.74 -2.35
CA LYS A 340 -15.40 -15.60 -1.17
C LYS A 340 -14.49 -16.82 -1.42
N LYS A 341 -14.62 -17.49 -2.57
CA LYS A 341 -13.84 -18.68 -2.93
C LYS A 341 -12.40 -18.31 -3.32
N ILE A 342 -12.21 -17.24 -4.09
CA ILE A 342 -10.87 -16.70 -4.40
C ILE A 342 -10.15 -16.28 -3.12
N ILE A 343 -10.84 -15.59 -2.20
CA ILE A 343 -10.30 -15.21 -0.89
C ILE A 343 -9.79 -16.44 -0.11
N SER A 344 -10.50 -17.56 -0.20
CA SER A 344 -10.10 -18.78 0.52
C SER A 344 -9.01 -19.61 -0.15
N GLN A 345 -8.90 -19.54 -1.49
CA GLN A 345 -8.07 -20.48 -2.27
C GLN A 345 -6.82 -19.83 -2.87
N CYS A 346 -6.90 -18.56 -3.29
CA CYS A 346 -5.85 -17.90 -4.08
C CYS A 346 -5.45 -16.53 -3.55
N TYR A 347 -5.96 -16.09 -2.39
CA TYR A 347 -5.60 -14.78 -1.86
C TYR A 347 -4.15 -14.75 -1.39
N ILE A 348 -3.36 -13.92 -2.06
CA ILE A 348 -2.01 -13.56 -1.64
C ILE A 348 -2.07 -12.15 -1.04
N ASN A 349 -1.52 -12.00 0.17
CA ASN A 349 -1.46 -10.69 0.82
C ASN A 349 -0.48 -9.79 0.04
N PRO A 350 -0.89 -8.60 -0.42
CA PRO A 350 -0.02 -7.76 -1.24
C PRO A 350 1.07 -7.09 -0.42
N TYR A 351 2.15 -6.69 -1.09
CA TYR A 351 3.12 -5.77 -0.54
C TYR A 351 2.53 -4.38 -0.44
N ILE A 352 2.73 -3.73 0.70
CA ILE A 352 2.23 -2.39 0.96
C ILE A 352 3.35 -1.54 1.53
N THR A 353 3.53 -0.36 0.96
CA THR A 353 4.46 0.66 1.44
C THR A 353 3.67 1.85 1.99
N LYS A 354 4.14 2.45 3.07
CA LYS A 354 3.54 3.68 3.59
C LYS A 354 4.15 4.88 2.87
N ILE A 355 3.31 5.76 2.32
CA ILE A 355 3.75 7.03 1.76
C ILE A 355 3.82 8.02 2.93
N ALA A 356 5.03 8.30 3.44
CA ALA A 356 5.27 9.42 4.35
C ALA A 356 5.56 10.69 3.53
N ASN A 357 5.32 11.87 4.11
CA ASN A 357 5.86 13.11 3.55
C ASN A 357 7.40 13.01 3.56
N ASN A 358 7.97 12.73 2.37
CA ASN A 358 9.39 12.78 2.01
C ASN A 358 10.36 11.63 2.38
N ASP A 359 9.93 10.48 2.89
CA ASP A 359 10.83 9.31 3.00
C ASP A 359 10.14 7.97 2.63
N LEU A 360 10.74 7.26 1.67
CA LEU A 360 10.38 5.89 1.27
C LEU A 360 11.06 4.90 2.23
N TYR A 361 10.30 4.23 3.11
CA TYR A 361 10.83 3.14 3.95
C TYR A 361 9.96 1.87 3.96
N THR A 362 10.69 0.75 3.78
CA THR A 362 10.54 -0.67 4.16
C THR A 362 9.21 -1.41 3.93
N ASP A 363 9.33 -2.46 3.12
CA ASP A 363 8.43 -3.62 2.98
C ASP A 363 7.87 -4.09 4.33
N ILE A 364 6.55 -3.99 4.50
CA ILE A 364 5.87 -4.59 5.64
C ILE A 364 5.50 -6.04 5.27
N GLU A 365 6.46 -6.97 5.44
CA GLU A 365 6.27 -8.41 5.17
C GLU A 365 5.54 -9.18 6.28
N SER A 366 5.31 -8.58 7.46
CA SER A 366 4.67 -9.27 8.58
C SER A 366 3.28 -8.73 8.88
N GLN A 367 2.33 -9.64 9.11
CA GLN A 367 0.91 -9.47 9.46
C GLN A 367 0.52 -8.11 10.08
N PHE A 368 0.47 -7.08 9.26
CA PHE A 368 0.05 -5.75 9.65
C PHE A 368 -1.47 -5.73 9.63
N ASP A 369 -2.13 -5.89 10.78
CA ASP A 369 -3.56 -5.58 10.88
C ASP A 369 -3.70 -4.06 10.90
N PHE A 370 -3.70 -3.49 9.69
CA PHE A 370 -3.88 -2.06 9.44
C PHE A 370 -5.12 -1.48 10.17
N LEU A 371 -6.11 -2.32 10.50
CA LEU A 371 -7.32 -1.92 11.22
C LEU A 371 -7.14 -1.74 12.73
N ASP A 372 -6.06 -2.28 13.32
CA ASP A 372 -5.75 -2.13 14.75
C ASP A 372 -5.08 -0.77 15.06
N LEU A 373 -4.66 -0.03 14.02
CA LEU A 373 -4.20 1.36 14.10
C LEU A 373 -5.34 2.39 13.97
N LEU A 374 -6.60 1.94 13.87
CA LEU A 374 -7.75 2.82 13.64
C LEU A 374 -8.29 3.41 14.95
N SER A 375 -7.90 4.63 15.26
CA SER A 375 -8.66 5.48 16.19
C SER A 375 -9.90 6.06 15.52
N LYS A 376 -10.92 6.38 16.32
CA LYS A 376 -12.17 6.98 15.83
C LYS A 376 -11.87 8.30 15.10
N GLY A 377 -12.33 8.42 13.86
CA GLY A 377 -12.15 9.61 13.03
C GLY A 377 -10.95 9.57 12.09
N ASN A 378 -10.13 8.50 12.14
CA ASN A 378 -9.00 8.37 11.22
C ASN A 378 -9.47 8.21 9.77
N GLN A 379 -8.79 8.89 8.86
CA GLN A 379 -8.94 8.69 7.43
C GLN A 379 -7.68 8.02 6.90
N ILE A 380 -7.84 6.93 6.16
CA ILE A 380 -6.74 6.27 5.49
C ILE A 380 -7.03 6.07 4.02
N LEU A 381 -5.98 6.26 3.24
CA LEU A 381 -5.96 6.01 1.82
C LEU A 381 -5.13 4.76 1.48
N ILE A 382 -5.68 3.91 0.63
CA ILE A 382 -4.99 2.81 -0.04
C ILE A 382 -4.94 3.13 -1.53
N THR A 383 -3.74 3.19 -2.08
CA THR A 383 -3.50 3.64 -3.45
C THR A 383 -2.60 2.67 -4.22
N GLY A 384 -2.49 2.86 -5.53
CA GLY A 384 -1.69 2.01 -6.41
C GLY A 384 -2.27 1.88 -7.82
N PRO A 385 -1.54 1.24 -8.75
CA PRO A 385 -1.94 1.11 -10.15
C PRO A 385 -3.23 0.28 -10.34
N PRO A 386 -3.91 0.40 -11.49
CA PRO A 386 -5.09 -0.43 -11.80
C PRO A 386 -4.72 -1.93 -11.84
N GLY A 387 -5.61 -2.80 -11.37
CA GLY A 387 -5.38 -4.25 -11.32
C GLY A 387 -4.48 -4.76 -10.20
N ILE A 388 -3.82 -3.89 -9.42
CA ILE A 388 -2.84 -4.28 -8.38
C ILE A 388 -3.42 -5.01 -7.16
N GLY A 389 -4.76 -5.14 -7.06
CA GLY A 389 -5.42 -5.87 -5.98
C GLY A 389 -5.96 -5.04 -4.80
N LYS A 390 -6.04 -3.70 -4.91
CA LYS A 390 -6.59 -2.81 -3.86
C LYS A 390 -7.97 -3.25 -3.36
N SER A 391 -8.89 -3.51 -4.29
CA SER A 391 -10.26 -3.94 -3.98
C SER A 391 -10.28 -5.33 -3.34
N MET A 392 -9.48 -6.27 -3.83
CA MET A 392 -9.37 -7.61 -3.22
C MET A 392 -8.80 -7.55 -1.80
N PHE A 393 -7.80 -6.70 -1.57
CA PHE A 393 -7.27 -6.42 -0.24
C PHE A 393 -8.37 -5.90 0.70
N LEU A 394 -9.13 -4.87 0.30
CA LEU A 394 -10.23 -4.34 1.11
C LEU A 394 -11.34 -5.37 1.38
N LYS A 395 -11.75 -6.13 0.36
CA LYS A 395 -12.80 -7.17 0.50
C LYS A 395 -12.34 -8.30 1.43
N TYR A 396 -11.08 -8.72 1.34
CA TYR A 396 -10.47 -9.67 2.27
C TYR A 396 -10.56 -9.18 3.73
N TYR A 397 -10.13 -7.94 3.97
CA TYR A 397 -10.16 -7.34 5.31
C TYR A 397 -11.58 -7.17 5.84
N PHE A 398 -12.51 -6.69 5.02
CA PHE A 398 -13.92 -6.56 5.38
C PHE A 398 -14.50 -7.91 5.81
N SER A 399 -14.32 -8.95 4.99
CA SER A 399 -14.84 -10.30 5.25
C SER A 399 -14.23 -10.95 6.50
N LYS A 400 -12.90 -10.91 6.64
CA LYS A 400 -12.17 -11.51 7.78
C LYS A 400 -12.52 -10.83 9.10
N ARG A 401 -12.65 -9.49 9.10
CA ARG A 401 -12.92 -8.73 10.34
C ARG A 401 -14.38 -8.72 10.72
N TYR A 402 -15.30 -8.81 9.76
CA TYR A 402 -16.72 -8.97 10.03
C TYR A 402 -16.99 -10.12 11.01
N ASN A 403 -16.40 -11.29 10.75
CA ASN A 403 -16.59 -12.49 11.58
C ASN A 403 -15.94 -12.39 12.97
N ARG A 404 -15.02 -11.43 13.18
CA ARG A 404 -14.22 -11.26 14.40
C ARG A 404 -14.47 -9.91 15.08
N ARG A 405 -15.52 -9.17 14.69
CA ARG A 405 -15.76 -7.79 15.19
C ARG A 405 -16.32 -7.81 16.62
N PRO A 406 -15.83 -6.94 17.52
CA PRO A 406 -16.51 -6.67 18.79
C PRO A 406 -17.89 -6.05 18.53
N SER A 407 -18.84 -6.26 19.44
CA SER A 407 -20.19 -5.68 19.36
C SER A 407 -20.23 -4.15 19.28
N ARG A 408 -19.13 -3.47 19.64
CA ARG A 408 -18.98 -2.00 19.56
C ARG A 408 -18.37 -1.49 18.25
N LYS A 409 -18.03 -2.34 17.27
CA LYS A 409 -17.52 -1.92 15.96
C LYS A 409 -18.58 -2.12 14.87
N ILE A 410 -18.83 -1.09 14.07
CA ILE A 410 -19.71 -1.10 12.90
C ILE A 410 -18.83 -1.01 11.66
N LEU A 411 -18.92 -2.02 10.79
CA LEU A 411 -18.22 -2.07 9.49
C LEU A 411 -19.27 -1.90 8.40
N PHE A 412 -19.11 -0.90 7.54
CA PHE A 412 -20.06 -0.61 6.47
C PHE A 412 -19.34 -0.45 5.14
N TRP A 413 -19.80 -1.16 4.12
CA TRP A 413 -19.28 -1.04 2.76
C TRP A 413 -20.08 -0.01 1.98
N VAL A 414 -19.37 0.92 1.33
CA VAL A 414 -19.98 2.03 0.60
C VAL A 414 -19.79 1.80 -0.90
N THR A 415 -20.88 1.71 -1.64
CA THR A 415 -20.90 1.61 -3.11
C THR A 415 -21.31 2.93 -3.76
N SER A 416 -21.10 3.05 -5.08
CA SER A 416 -21.55 4.20 -5.86
C SER A 416 -23.06 4.45 -5.77
N SER A 417 -23.87 3.39 -5.78
CA SER A 417 -25.32 3.47 -5.67
C SER A 417 -25.77 4.08 -4.34
N ILE A 418 -25.12 3.73 -3.22
CA ILE A 418 -25.44 4.25 -1.88
C ILE A 418 -25.19 5.76 -1.76
N ILE A 419 -24.19 6.27 -2.47
CA ILE A 419 -23.80 7.68 -2.42
C ILE A 419 -24.65 8.55 -3.35
N LYS A 420 -24.99 8.04 -4.55
CA LYS A 420 -25.64 8.83 -5.61
C LYS A 420 -27.16 8.90 -5.48
N LYS A 421 -27.80 7.94 -4.81
CA LYS A 421 -29.27 7.84 -4.70
C LYS A 421 -29.79 8.60 -3.46
N LYS A 422 -31.01 9.15 -3.57
CA LYS A 422 -31.79 9.58 -2.39
C LYS A 422 -32.15 8.35 -1.57
N ALA A 423 -32.10 8.44 -0.25
CA ALA A 423 -32.28 7.32 0.67
C ALA A 423 -33.66 6.64 0.54
N SER A 424 -33.74 5.70 -0.38
CA SER A 424 -34.93 4.98 -0.81
C SER A 424 -34.96 3.54 -0.30
N THR A 425 -33.77 2.94 -0.10
CA THR A 425 -33.61 1.60 0.48
C THR A 425 -33.21 1.67 1.97
N GLU A 426 -33.44 0.59 2.72
CA GLU A 426 -33.03 0.50 4.13
C GLU A 426 -31.50 0.64 4.32
N VAL A 427 -30.72 0.17 3.34
CA VAL A 427 -29.26 0.29 3.30
C VAL A 427 -28.84 1.75 3.16
N GLU A 428 -29.46 2.49 2.24
CA GLU A 428 -29.18 3.92 2.02
C GLU A 428 -29.61 4.77 3.22
N GLN A 429 -30.75 4.44 3.84
CA GLN A 429 -31.22 5.10 5.05
C GLN A 429 -30.25 4.88 6.22
N LEU A 430 -29.78 3.65 6.41
CA LEU A 430 -28.77 3.35 7.44
C LEU A 430 -27.46 4.10 7.17
N TYR A 431 -27.00 4.17 5.92
CA TYR A 431 -25.82 4.96 5.56
C TYR A 431 -25.97 6.43 5.97
N GLN A 432 -27.09 7.07 5.65
CA GLN A 432 -27.36 8.46 6.06
C GLN A 432 -27.39 8.62 7.59
N GLN A 433 -27.96 7.65 8.32
CA GLN A 433 -27.94 7.66 9.79
C GLN A 433 -26.53 7.48 10.36
N LEU A 434 -25.67 6.65 9.74
CA LEU A 434 -24.28 6.49 10.16
C LEU A 434 -23.52 7.82 10.03
N LEU A 435 -23.79 8.60 8.98
CA LEU A 435 -23.14 9.88 8.72
C LEU A 435 -23.50 10.99 9.72
N THR A 436 -24.59 10.87 10.50
CA THR A 436 -24.95 11.87 11.53
C THR A 436 -23.99 11.87 12.72
N GLY A 437 -23.22 10.80 12.91
CA GLY A 437 -22.34 10.63 14.06
C GLY A 437 -23.05 10.16 15.33
N ASP A 438 -24.35 9.89 15.32
CA ASP A 438 -25.04 9.40 16.52
C ASP A 438 -24.54 8.01 16.93
N PHE A 439 -24.29 7.13 15.97
CA PHE A 439 -23.71 5.81 16.23
C PHE A 439 -22.25 5.89 16.68
N SER A 440 -21.48 6.88 16.23
CA SER A 440 -20.06 7.00 16.61
C SER A 440 -19.85 7.40 18.07
N LYS A 441 -20.90 7.90 18.75
CA LYS A 441 -20.90 8.15 20.20
C LYS A 441 -20.78 6.85 21.00
N SER A 442 -21.53 5.80 20.62
CA SER A 442 -21.57 4.51 21.33
C SER A 442 -20.71 3.42 20.69
N CYS A 443 -20.42 3.53 19.38
CA CYS A 443 -19.72 2.53 18.58
C CYS A 443 -18.54 3.16 17.83
N HIS A 444 -17.64 2.33 17.31
CA HIS A 444 -16.63 2.73 16.35
C HIS A 444 -17.15 2.39 14.96
N VAL A 445 -17.53 3.41 14.20
CA VAL A 445 -18.05 3.28 12.83
C VAL A 445 -16.88 3.37 11.85
N ILE A 446 -16.79 2.40 10.95
CA ILE A 446 -15.75 2.29 9.93
C ILE A 446 -16.42 2.11 8.56
N LEU A 447 -16.18 3.06 7.66
CA LEU A 447 -16.67 3.05 6.29
C LEU A 447 -15.56 2.59 5.35
N PHE A 448 -15.86 1.59 4.52
CA PHE A 448 -15.00 1.12 3.44
C PHE A 448 -15.52 1.71 2.12
N ILE A 449 -14.73 2.58 1.49
CA ILE A 449 -15.04 3.21 0.21
C ILE A 449 -14.04 2.67 -0.82
N ASP A 450 -14.45 1.66 -1.59
CA ASP A 450 -13.60 1.01 -2.59
C ASP A 450 -13.81 1.63 -3.98
N GLY A 451 -12.71 1.98 -4.67
CA GLY A 451 -12.77 2.57 -6.00
C GLY A 451 -13.34 3.98 -6.00
N ALA A 452 -12.82 4.88 -5.15
CA ALA A 452 -13.27 6.29 -5.15
C ALA A 452 -13.06 6.97 -6.50
N ASP A 453 -12.06 6.55 -7.27
CA ASP A 453 -11.81 6.95 -8.66
C ASP A 453 -12.80 6.38 -9.68
N GLU A 454 -13.76 5.57 -9.24
CA GLU A 454 -14.89 5.05 -10.04
C GLU A 454 -16.23 5.56 -9.50
N ILE A 455 -16.34 5.70 -8.17
CA ILE A 455 -17.55 6.17 -7.50
C ILE A 455 -17.75 7.69 -7.66
N PHE A 456 -16.69 8.48 -7.43
CA PHE A 456 -16.74 9.94 -7.35
C PHE A 456 -16.14 10.62 -8.59
N VAL A 457 -16.55 10.12 -9.76
CA VAL A 457 -15.95 10.53 -11.03
C VAL A 457 -16.70 11.67 -11.70
N GLN A 458 -15.91 12.73 -11.93
CA GLN A 458 -15.99 13.81 -12.94
C GLN A 458 -16.90 15.02 -12.72
N ASN A 459 -16.23 16.15 -12.98
CA ASN A 459 -16.44 17.54 -12.57
C ASN A 459 -15.93 17.87 -11.15
N THR A 460 -15.56 19.14 -10.98
CA THR A 460 -15.11 19.73 -9.71
C THR A 460 -16.11 19.49 -8.58
N GLU A 461 -17.40 19.54 -8.91
CA GLU A 461 -18.50 19.40 -7.95
C GLU A 461 -18.55 18.01 -7.31
N GLY A 462 -18.34 16.94 -8.07
CA GLY A 462 -18.31 15.57 -7.54
C GLY A 462 -17.14 15.33 -6.58
N ILE A 463 -15.97 15.85 -6.94
CA ILE A 463 -14.77 15.80 -6.10
C ILE A 463 -14.97 16.62 -4.81
N ASP A 464 -15.54 17.83 -4.93
CA ASP A 464 -15.82 18.68 -3.78
C ASP A 464 -16.84 18.05 -2.82
N LYS A 465 -17.87 17.37 -3.37
CA LYS A 465 -18.81 16.58 -2.56
C LYS A 465 -18.10 15.46 -1.81
N PHE A 466 -17.16 14.77 -2.45
CA PHE A 466 -16.40 13.71 -1.79
C PHE A 466 -15.49 14.25 -0.68
N LYS A 467 -14.77 15.35 -0.93
CA LYS A 467 -13.97 16.03 0.11
C LYS A 467 -14.82 16.46 1.30
N LYS A 468 -16.01 17.03 1.05
CA LYS A 468 -16.97 17.37 2.10
C LYS A 468 -17.44 16.15 2.89
N LEU A 469 -17.65 15.01 2.23
CA LEU A 469 -17.98 13.74 2.90
C LEU A 469 -16.86 13.31 3.85
N LEU A 470 -15.60 13.33 3.40
CA LEU A 470 -14.44 12.99 4.24
C LEU A 470 -14.36 13.90 5.48
N ILE A 471 -14.45 15.22 5.27
CA ILE A 471 -14.46 16.22 6.36
C ILE A 471 -15.61 15.95 7.35
N ASN A 472 -16.81 15.65 6.86
CA ASN A 472 -17.96 15.32 7.70
C ASN A 472 -17.72 14.04 8.53
N CYS A 473 -17.17 12.99 7.92
CA CYS A 473 -16.83 11.76 8.62
C CYS A 473 -15.82 12.00 9.75
N GLN A 474 -14.76 12.79 9.49
CA GLN A 474 -13.77 13.14 10.51
C GLN A 474 -14.38 13.92 11.66
N LYS A 475 -15.18 14.96 11.38
CA LYS A 475 -15.90 15.74 12.39
C LYS A 475 -16.78 14.85 13.27
N ASN A 476 -17.45 13.86 12.66
CA ASN A 476 -18.33 12.93 13.35
C ASN A 476 -17.61 11.71 13.92
N LYS A 477 -16.26 11.71 13.98
CA LYS A 477 -15.44 10.60 14.53
C LYS A 477 -15.71 9.25 13.84
N ILE A 478 -16.08 9.29 12.57
CA ILE A 478 -16.29 8.13 11.70
C ILE A 478 -14.96 7.84 11.02
N THR A 479 -14.51 6.59 11.10
CA THR A 479 -13.28 6.15 10.44
C THR A 479 -13.58 5.84 8.98
N VAL A 480 -12.71 6.26 8.08
CA VAL A 480 -12.90 6.03 6.64
C VAL A 480 -11.64 5.38 6.06
N ILE A 481 -11.84 4.30 5.31
CA ILE A 481 -10.81 3.65 4.52
C ILE A 481 -11.22 3.81 3.06
N VAL A 482 -10.41 4.55 2.31
CA VAL A 482 -10.64 4.85 0.90
C VAL A 482 -9.63 4.08 0.06
N SER A 483 -10.06 3.40 -1.00
CA SER A 483 -9.15 2.99 -2.08
C SER A 483 -9.35 3.86 -3.31
N CYS A 484 -8.27 4.21 -3.99
CA CYS A 484 -8.34 4.79 -5.33
C CYS A 484 -7.08 4.52 -6.15
N ARG A 485 -7.08 4.85 -7.44
CA ARG A 485 -5.85 4.90 -8.24
C ARG A 485 -4.87 5.96 -7.71
N GLU A 486 -3.58 5.68 -7.86
CA GLU A 486 -2.48 6.60 -7.49
C GLU A 486 -2.61 7.93 -8.21
N SER A 487 -2.86 7.88 -9.52
CA SER A 487 -3.15 9.08 -10.29
C SER A 487 -4.29 9.87 -9.66
N TYR A 488 -5.47 9.27 -9.42
CA TYR A 488 -6.63 9.96 -8.84
C TYR A 488 -6.33 10.61 -7.47
N TYR A 489 -5.59 9.93 -6.60
CA TYR A 489 -5.13 10.51 -5.34
C TYR A 489 -4.30 11.77 -5.58
N GLU A 490 -3.25 11.67 -6.39
CA GLU A 490 -2.38 12.79 -6.71
C GLU A 490 -3.19 13.96 -7.26
N ARG A 491 -4.10 13.72 -8.22
CA ARG A 491 -4.90 14.80 -8.84
C ARG A 491 -5.85 15.43 -7.85
N ASN A 492 -6.68 14.62 -7.19
CA ASN A 492 -7.93 15.07 -6.60
C ASN A 492 -7.93 15.09 -5.08
N LEU A 493 -7.08 14.30 -4.42
CA LEU A 493 -7.16 14.07 -2.97
C LEU A 493 -5.85 14.35 -2.22
N SER A 494 -4.80 14.80 -2.91
CA SER A 494 -3.49 15.13 -2.32
C SER A 494 -3.54 16.21 -1.23
N ASP A 495 -4.57 17.05 -1.24
CA ASP A 495 -4.86 18.09 -0.26
C ASP A 495 -5.84 17.64 0.85
N SER A 496 -6.19 16.34 0.91
CA SER A 496 -7.06 15.78 1.96
C SER A 496 -6.25 15.28 3.15
N ASP A 497 -6.80 15.43 4.37
CA ASP A 497 -6.16 15.04 5.64
C ASP A 497 -6.20 13.52 5.90
N PHE A 498 -5.46 12.75 5.10
CA PHE A 498 -5.26 11.33 5.38
C PHE A 498 -4.17 11.15 6.46
N LEU A 499 -4.52 10.47 7.56
CA LEU A 499 -3.58 10.15 8.63
C LEU A 499 -2.48 9.19 8.14
N HIS A 500 -2.87 8.22 7.31
CA HIS A 500 -1.94 7.29 6.68
C HIS A 500 -2.32 7.09 5.21
N ILE A 501 -1.29 6.99 4.37
CA ILE A 501 -1.43 6.67 2.96
C ILE A 501 -0.58 5.44 2.69
N TYR A 502 -1.18 4.43 2.09
CA TYR A 502 -0.56 3.15 1.80
C TYR A 502 -0.60 2.88 0.31
N LYS A 503 0.54 2.58 -0.31
CA LYS A 503 0.63 2.16 -1.70
C LYS A 503 0.76 0.64 -1.78
N VAL A 504 -0.15 0.03 -2.51
CA VAL A 504 -0.08 -1.39 -2.88
C VAL A 504 0.93 -1.55 -4.00
N CYS A 505 1.97 -2.35 -3.77
CA CYS A 505 3.06 -2.59 -4.70
C CYS A 505 2.83 -3.84 -5.56
N GLY A 506 3.62 -3.94 -6.64
CA GLY A 506 3.68 -5.13 -7.49
C GLY A 506 4.07 -6.39 -6.70
N TRP A 507 3.60 -7.54 -7.18
CA TRP A 507 3.97 -8.82 -6.60
C TRP A 507 5.42 -9.16 -6.87
N LYS A 508 6.09 -9.73 -5.87
CA LYS A 508 7.43 -10.31 -6.03
C LYS A 508 7.31 -11.73 -6.61
N ASP A 509 8.39 -12.27 -7.16
CA ASP A 509 8.44 -13.58 -7.83
C ASP A 509 7.77 -14.71 -7.03
N LYS A 510 8.03 -14.78 -5.72
CA LYS A 510 7.40 -15.78 -4.85
C LYS A 510 5.87 -15.69 -4.84
N GLN A 511 5.31 -14.48 -4.76
CA GLN A 511 3.85 -14.29 -4.76
C GLN A 511 3.23 -14.63 -6.12
N ILE A 512 3.93 -14.32 -7.21
CA ILE A 512 3.53 -14.69 -8.57
C ILE A 512 3.42 -16.22 -8.68
N MET A 513 4.46 -16.94 -8.24
CA MET A 513 4.49 -18.40 -8.29
C MET A 513 3.46 -19.05 -7.35
N ASP A 514 3.34 -18.55 -6.12
CA ASP A 514 2.34 -19.05 -5.15
C ASP A 514 0.92 -18.87 -5.69
N TYR A 515 0.62 -17.72 -6.31
CA TYR A 515 -0.68 -17.48 -6.94
C TYR A 515 -0.89 -18.37 -8.15
N ALA A 516 0.08 -18.48 -9.05
CA ALA A 516 -0.02 -19.32 -10.25
C ALA A 516 -0.22 -20.80 -9.90
N TYR A 517 0.47 -21.30 -8.86
CA TYR A 517 0.28 -22.65 -8.36
C TYR A 517 -1.14 -22.85 -7.80
N ALA A 518 -1.61 -21.93 -6.96
CA ALA A 518 -2.96 -21.97 -6.40
C ALA A 518 -4.05 -21.85 -7.48
N TYR A 519 -3.80 -21.05 -8.51
CA TYR A 519 -4.74 -20.82 -9.61
C TYR A 519 -4.79 -22.00 -10.58
N LEU A 520 -3.66 -22.55 -11.01
CA LEU A 520 -3.67 -23.63 -12.00
C LEU A 520 -4.06 -24.98 -11.39
N SER A 521 -3.81 -25.19 -10.09
CA SER A 521 -4.14 -26.41 -9.31
C SER A 521 -3.55 -27.74 -9.85
N ASN A 522 -3.01 -27.78 -11.07
CA ASN A 522 -2.45 -28.92 -11.78
C ASN A 522 -0.93 -28.74 -11.97
N LYS A 523 -0.15 -29.72 -11.48
CA LYS A 523 1.31 -29.72 -11.59
C LYS A 523 1.80 -29.59 -13.03
N LYS A 524 1.17 -30.24 -14.02
CA LYS A 524 1.59 -30.18 -15.43
C LYS A 524 1.47 -28.75 -15.97
N SER A 525 0.29 -28.15 -15.83
CA SER A 525 0.03 -26.77 -16.28
C SER A 525 0.91 -25.75 -15.55
N PHE A 526 1.16 -25.96 -14.25
CA PHE A 526 2.08 -25.12 -13.49
C PHE A 526 3.51 -25.22 -14.03
N SER A 527 4.04 -26.43 -14.24
CA SER A 527 5.38 -26.61 -14.81
C SER A 527 5.50 -26.03 -16.23
N GLU A 528 4.45 -26.10 -17.04
CA GLU A 528 4.41 -25.43 -18.34
C GLU A 528 4.47 -23.91 -18.20
N PHE A 529 3.78 -23.33 -17.21
CA PHE A 529 3.85 -21.91 -16.90
C PHE A 529 5.23 -21.49 -16.39
N GLU A 530 5.89 -22.33 -15.58
CA GLU A 530 7.26 -22.08 -15.12
C GLU A 530 8.25 -22.02 -16.30
N VAL A 531 8.11 -22.94 -17.27
CA VAL A 531 8.91 -22.93 -18.50
C VAL A 531 8.63 -21.66 -19.31
N PHE A 532 7.35 -21.30 -19.48
CA PHE A 532 6.99 -20.06 -20.17
C PHE A 532 7.62 -18.82 -19.55
N CYS A 533 7.62 -18.70 -18.22
CA CYS A 533 8.25 -17.58 -17.52
C CYS A 533 9.76 -17.54 -17.73
N LYS A 534 10.43 -18.70 -17.76
CA LYS A 534 11.86 -18.82 -18.05
C LYS A 534 12.20 -18.40 -19.48
N ASP A 535 11.37 -18.81 -20.44
CA ASP A 535 11.56 -18.50 -21.85
C ASP A 535 11.25 -17.03 -22.17
N ASN A 536 10.51 -16.33 -21.31
CA ASN A 536 10.03 -14.95 -21.51
C ASN A 536 10.41 -14.02 -20.33
N PHE A 537 11.66 -14.02 -19.87
CA PHE A 537 12.08 -13.20 -18.72
C PHE A 537 11.75 -11.69 -18.86
N GLU A 538 11.63 -11.19 -20.08
CA GLU A 538 11.27 -9.80 -20.42
C GLU A 538 9.88 -9.39 -19.92
N ILE A 539 8.97 -10.34 -19.66
CA ILE A 539 7.62 -10.04 -19.14
C ILE A 539 7.53 -10.08 -17.61
N SER A 540 8.64 -10.26 -16.88
CA SER A 540 8.65 -10.34 -15.42
C SER A 540 7.94 -9.16 -14.74
N ASP A 541 8.25 -7.93 -15.15
CA ASP A 541 7.59 -6.71 -14.64
C ASP A 541 6.08 -6.69 -14.91
N PHE A 542 5.64 -7.27 -16.03
CA PHE A 542 4.24 -7.38 -16.39
C PHE A 542 3.49 -8.36 -15.45
N LEU A 543 4.14 -9.45 -15.04
CA LEU A 543 3.55 -10.45 -14.15
C LEU A 543 3.38 -9.95 -12.70
N GLN A 544 4.05 -8.86 -12.31
CA GLN A 544 3.88 -8.25 -10.99
C GLN A 544 2.47 -7.70 -10.75
N ASN A 545 1.67 -7.48 -11.82
CA ASN A 545 0.28 -7.07 -11.70
C ASN A 545 -0.65 -8.30 -11.57
N PRO A 546 -1.31 -8.51 -10.40
CA PRO A 546 -2.11 -9.70 -10.14
C PRO A 546 -3.26 -9.90 -11.12
N PHE A 547 -3.89 -8.82 -11.58
CA PHE A 547 -4.99 -8.91 -12.53
C PHE A 547 -4.49 -9.34 -13.91
N GLN A 548 -3.36 -8.80 -14.38
CA GLN A 548 -2.75 -9.19 -15.64
C GLN A 548 -2.31 -10.66 -15.60
N LEU A 549 -1.67 -11.07 -14.51
CA LEU A 549 -1.31 -12.47 -14.26
C LEU A 549 -2.56 -13.37 -14.27
N ALA A 550 -3.66 -12.97 -13.65
CA ALA A 550 -4.90 -13.76 -13.66
C ALA A 550 -5.49 -13.92 -15.07
N LEU A 551 -5.51 -12.85 -15.88
CA LEU A 551 -5.96 -12.95 -17.28
C LEU A 551 -5.07 -13.89 -18.10
N LEU A 552 -3.75 -13.81 -17.89
CA LEU A 552 -2.78 -14.69 -18.56
C LEU A 552 -2.95 -16.15 -18.13
N LEU A 553 -3.08 -16.42 -16.83
CA LEU A 553 -3.32 -17.76 -16.31
C LEU A 553 -4.63 -18.36 -16.81
N CYS A 554 -5.67 -17.54 -17.01
CA CYS A 554 -6.90 -17.98 -17.67
C CYS A 554 -6.65 -18.43 -19.11
N LEU A 555 -5.88 -17.67 -19.89
CA LEU A 555 -5.50 -18.09 -21.25
C LEU A 555 -4.67 -19.39 -21.24
N PHE A 556 -3.79 -19.56 -20.24
CA PHE A 556 -2.99 -20.77 -20.07
C PHE A 556 -3.80 -22.00 -19.65
N SER A 557 -4.78 -21.84 -18.74
CA SER A 557 -5.63 -22.96 -18.31
C SER A 557 -6.43 -23.55 -19.45
N ASP A 558 -6.76 -22.72 -20.45
CA ASP A 558 -7.72 -23.03 -21.52
C ASP A 558 -7.05 -23.44 -22.83
N ALA A 559 -5.72 -23.35 -22.89
CA ALA A 559 -4.94 -23.58 -24.09
C ALA A 559 -4.99 -25.05 -24.54
N LYS A 560 -5.57 -25.31 -25.71
CA LYS A 560 -5.33 -26.57 -26.43
C LYS A 560 -3.84 -26.67 -26.79
N GLU A 561 -3.30 -27.89 -26.95
CA GLU A 561 -1.86 -28.12 -27.26
C GLU A 561 -1.32 -27.22 -28.40
N HIS A 562 -2.09 -27.04 -29.48
CA HIS A 562 -1.71 -26.16 -30.59
C HIS A 562 -1.76 -24.66 -30.26
N GLN A 563 -2.58 -24.23 -29.29
CA GLN A 563 -2.66 -22.84 -28.81
C GLN A 563 -1.53 -22.52 -27.81
N LYS A 564 -1.00 -23.53 -27.10
CA LYS A 564 0.13 -23.35 -26.16
C LYS A 564 1.38 -22.78 -26.85
N THR A 565 1.63 -23.16 -28.11
CA THR A 565 2.71 -22.58 -28.94
C THR A 565 2.47 -21.10 -29.26
N MET A 566 1.21 -20.68 -29.41
CA MET A 566 0.82 -19.28 -29.65
C MET A 566 0.85 -18.42 -28.37
N TYR A 567 0.70 -19.02 -27.19
CA TYR A 567 0.92 -18.32 -25.91
C TYR A 567 2.40 -18.16 -25.60
N ARG A 568 3.25 -19.11 -26.01
CA ARG A 568 4.71 -18.95 -25.99
C ARG A 568 5.21 -17.78 -26.85
N SER A 569 4.43 -17.35 -27.86
CA SER A 569 4.74 -16.17 -28.67
C SER A 569 4.13 -14.86 -28.14
N PHE A 570 3.54 -14.86 -26.93
CA PHE A 570 3.19 -13.62 -26.22
C PHE A 570 4.48 -12.94 -25.70
N THR A 571 5.33 -12.52 -26.64
CA THR A 571 6.60 -11.86 -26.36
C THR A 571 6.34 -10.38 -26.07
N GLY A 572 6.91 -9.85 -24.98
CA GLY A 572 6.98 -8.41 -24.72
C GLY A 572 5.88 -7.76 -23.88
N GLY A 573 5.01 -8.51 -23.19
CA GLY A 573 4.16 -7.94 -22.12
C GLY A 573 3.14 -6.88 -22.57
N ASN A 574 2.63 -7.00 -23.79
CA ASN A 574 1.68 -6.02 -24.35
C ASN A 574 0.28 -6.19 -23.74
N ILE A 575 -0.11 -5.29 -22.82
CA ILE A 575 -1.41 -5.35 -22.12
C ILE A 575 -2.62 -5.29 -23.07
N TYR A 576 -2.54 -4.56 -24.18
CA TYR A 576 -3.64 -4.49 -25.15
C TYR A 576 -3.89 -5.86 -25.78
N LEU A 577 -2.83 -6.55 -26.19
CA LEU A 577 -2.94 -7.90 -26.75
C LEU A 577 -3.43 -8.93 -25.73
N LEU A 578 -3.01 -8.82 -24.46
CA LEU A 578 -3.53 -9.68 -23.40
C LEU A 578 -5.05 -9.56 -23.29
N TYR A 579 -5.54 -8.32 -23.20
CA TYR A 579 -6.98 -8.05 -23.06
C TYR A 579 -7.76 -8.45 -24.31
N ASP A 580 -7.23 -8.19 -25.52
CA ASP A 580 -7.87 -8.57 -26.77
C ASP A 580 -7.99 -10.10 -26.91
N ARG A 581 -6.92 -10.84 -26.61
CA ARG A 581 -6.92 -12.31 -26.63
C ARG A 581 -7.84 -12.86 -25.55
N PHE A 582 -7.67 -12.44 -24.30
CA PHE A 582 -8.51 -12.88 -23.19
C PHE A 582 -9.99 -12.67 -23.49
N TYR A 583 -10.38 -11.48 -23.93
CA TYR A 583 -11.78 -11.17 -24.19
C TYR A 583 -12.38 -12.04 -25.30
N LYS A 584 -11.65 -12.24 -26.41
CA LYS A 584 -12.11 -13.05 -27.53
C LYS A 584 -12.27 -14.52 -27.14
N GLU A 585 -11.27 -15.10 -26.48
CA GLU A 585 -11.32 -16.50 -26.03
C GLU A 585 -12.42 -16.69 -24.98
N TRP A 586 -12.54 -15.76 -24.03
CA TRP A 586 -13.61 -15.78 -23.04
C TRP A 586 -15.00 -15.71 -23.70
N LEU A 587 -15.23 -14.76 -24.61
CA LEU A 587 -16.53 -14.60 -25.26
C LEU A 587 -16.91 -15.80 -26.12
N ASN A 588 -15.96 -16.33 -26.89
CA ASN A 588 -16.20 -17.52 -27.71
C ASN A 588 -16.61 -18.70 -26.83
N ARG A 589 -15.94 -18.89 -25.69
CA ARG A 589 -16.29 -19.95 -24.75
C ARG A 589 -17.66 -19.76 -24.11
N GLU A 590 -17.99 -18.56 -23.63
CA GLU A 590 -19.32 -18.30 -23.01
C GLU A 590 -20.49 -18.57 -23.96
N LEU A 591 -20.22 -18.58 -25.27
CA LEU A 591 -21.20 -18.82 -26.32
C LEU A 591 -21.00 -20.17 -27.04
N GLU A 592 -20.14 -21.06 -26.54
CA GLU A 592 -19.77 -22.33 -27.22
C GLU A 592 -20.98 -23.25 -27.43
N ASP A 593 -21.90 -23.29 -26.47
CA ASP A 593 -23.13 -24.11 -26.55
C ASP A 593 -24.24 -23.47 -27.41
N ASN A 594 -24.01 -22.28 -27.98
CA ASN A 594 -25.03 -21.51 -28.70
C ASN A 594 -24.92 -21.77 -30.23
N PRO A 595 -25.97 -22.27 -30.90
CA PRO A 595 -25.90 -22.64 -32.33
C PRO A 595 -25.62 -21.46 -33.27
N ASN A 596 -25.87 -20.22 -32.82
CA ASN A 596 -25.60 -18.97 -33.56
C ASN A 596 -24.38 -18.21 -33.00
N GLN A 597 -23.40 -18.91 -32.41
CA GLN A 597 -22.24 -18.36 -31.70
C GLN A 597 -21.58 -17.16 -32.40
N SER A 598 -21.32 -17.26 -33.71
CA SER A 598 -20.60 -16.21 -34.46
C SER A 598 -21.38 -14.89 -34.51
N GLU A 599 -22.66 -14.94 -34.89
CA GLU A 599 -23.51 -13.75 -34.96
C GLU A 599 -23.74 -13.16 -33.56
N LEU A 600 -23.99 -14.01 -32.57
CA LEU A 600 -24.22 -13.58 -31.19
C LEU A 600 -22.95 -12.96 -30.56
N SER A 601 -21.77 -13.50 -30.87
CA SER A 601 -20.47 -12.97 -30.42
C SER A 601 -20.26 -11.55 -30.96
N GLU A 602 -20.51 -11.31 -32.24
CA GLU A 602 -20.42 -9.97 -32.84
C GLU A 602 -21.43 -9.00 -32.22
N GLN A 603 -22.65 -9.46 -31.96
CA GLN A 603 -23.69 -8.65 -31.29
C GLN A 603 -23.29 -8.27 -29.86
N VAL A 604 -22.87 -9.23 -29.03
CA VAL A 604 -22.43 -9.00 -27.64
C VAL A 604 -21.22 -8.06 -27.61
N TYR A 605 -20.23 -8.30 -28.47
CA TYR A 605 -19.07 -7.43 -28.60
C TYR A 605 -19.47 -5.99 -28.90
N THR A 606 -20.35 -5.79 -29.88
CA THR A 606 -20.83 -4.46 -30.28
C THR A 606 -21.56 -3.76 -29.14
N ILE A 607 -22.32 -4.50 -28.33
CA ILE A 607 -23.00 -3.93 -27.17
C ILE A 607 -21.99 -3.51 -26.10
N HIS A 608 -21.01 -4.35 -25.75
CA HIS A 608 -19.95 -4.00 -24.81
C HIS A 608 -19.17 -2.76 -25.25
N GLU A 609 -18.83 -2.66 -26.54
CA GLU A 609 -18.16 -1.47 -27.08
C GLU A 609 -19.03 -0.20 -26.90
N ARG A 610 -20.32 -0.26 -27.24
CA ARG A 610 -21.24 0.89 -27.05
C ARG A 610 -21.45 1.25 -25.58
N VAL A 611 -21.48 0.26 -24.69
CA VAL A 611 -21.50 0.47 -23.24
C VAL A 611 -20.26 1.25 -22.81
N ALA A 612 -19.06 0.83 -23.23
CA ALA A 612 -17.82 1.52 -22.90
C ALA A 612 -17.81 2.97 -23.39
N ILE A 613 -18.20 3.21 -24.65
CA ILE A 613 -18.30 4.56 -25.23
C ILE A 613 -19.26 5.44 -24.44
N THR A 614 -20.41 4.89 -24.05
CA THR A 614 -21.46 5.65 -23.38
C THR A 614 -21.08 5.95 -21.94
N LEU A 615 -20.52 4.98 -21.21
CA LEU A 615 -20.00 5.19 -19.85
C LEU A 615 -18.86 6.20 -19.84
N PHE A 616 -17.94 6.14 -20.81
CA PHE A 616 -16.86 7.11 -20.96
C PHE A 616 -17.40 8.55 -21.11
N ARG A 617 -18.36 8.77 -22.02
CA ARG A 617 -19.00 10.08 -22.23
C ARG A 617 -19.81 10.56 -21.03
N ARG A 618 -20.42 9.63 -20.30
CA ARG A 618 -21.24 9.91 -19.12
C ARG A 618 -20.43 9.92 -17.83
N TYR A 619 -19.11 9.84 -17.92
CA TYR A 619 -18.25 9.94 -16.76
C TYR A 619 -18.51 8.83 -15.72
N ASN A 620 -18.66 7.59 -16.21
CA ASN A 620 -19.05 6.40 -15.45
C ASN A 620 -20.39 6.54 -14.69
N ASN A 621 -21.27 7.46 -15.11
CA ASN A 621 -22.63 7.50 -14.57
C ASN A 621 -23.49 6.37 -15.17
N PRO A 622 -24.23 5.62 -14.32
CA PRO A 622 -25.05 4.50 -14.76
C PRO A 622 -26.03 4.86 -15.87
N ILE A 623 -26.39 3.85 -16.66
CA ILE A 623 -27.28 3.99 -17.81
C ILE A 623 -28.11 2.72 -18.01
N ALA A 624 -29.38 2.90 -18.37
CA ALA A 624 -30.26 1.80 -18.73
C ALA A 624 -29.83 1.17 -20.07
N LEU A 625 -29.78 -0.16 -20.12
CA LEU A 625 -29.26 -0.92 -21.26
C LEU A 625 -30.13 -0.68 -22.52
N ASP A 626 -31.44 -0.56 -22.39
CA ASP A 626 -32.38 -0.20 -23.45
C ASP A 626 -31.98 1.06 -24.25
N LYS A 627 -31.33 2.04 -23.59
CA LYS A 627 -30.83 3.26 -24.25
C LYS A 627 -29.60 3.05 -25.11
N ILE A 628 -28.96 1.89 -25.02
CA ILE A 628 -27.75 1.51 -25.75
C ILE A 628 -28.07 0.53 -26.87
N LEU A 629 -29.09 -0.31 -26.68
CA LEU A 629 -29.54 -1.29 -27.65
C LEU A 629 -30.15 -0.61 -28.89
N THR A 630 -29.97 -1.23 -30.06
CA THR A 630 -30.68 -0.81 -31.28
C THR A 630 -32.15 -1.24 -31.23
N LYS A 631 -33.01 -0.62 -32.07
CA LYS A 631 -34.43 -0.99 -32.20
C LYS A 631 -34.68 -2.47 -32.57
N ARG A 632 -33.69 -3.16 -33.14
CA ARG A 632 -33.78 -4.59 -33.53
C ARG A 632 -33.36 -5.55 -32.41
N GLN A 633 -32.80 -5.04 -31.32
CA GLN A 633 -32.24 -5.83 -30.22
C GLN A 633 -33.25 -5.91 -29.08
N ASN A 634 -33.64 -7.14 -28.71
CA ASN A 634 -34.56 -7.38 -27.59
C ASN A 634 -33.81 -7.35 -26.26
N GLU A 635 -34.16 -6.39 -25.38
CA GLU A 635 -33.53 -6.21 -24.06
C GLU A 635 -33.67 -7.47 -23.19
N SER A 636 -34.83 -8.15 -23.19
CA SER A 636 -35.05 -9.29 -22.30
C SER A 636 -34.28 -10.55 -22.71
N GLY A 637 -34.04 -10.75 -24.02
CA GLY A 637 -33.18 -11.82 -24.52
C GLY A 637 -31.71 -11.54 -24.21
N ILE A 638 -31.24 -10.35 -24.60
CA ILE A 638 -29.82 -9.96 -24.46
C ILE A 638 -29.39 -9.84 -23.00
N CYS A 639 -30.23 -9.28 -22.11
CA CYS A 639 -29.90 -9.21 -20.69
C CYS A 639 -29.76 -10.58 -20.05
N ASN A 640 -30.37 -11.62 -20.63
CA ASN A 640 -30.35 -12.96 -20.08
C ASN A 640 -29.13 -13.77 -20.49
N GLU A 641 -28.44 -13.37 -21.55
CA GLU A 641 -27.19 -13.98 -22.00
C GLU A 641 -26.12 -13.91 -20.91
N ASN A 642 -25.46 -15.05 -20.66
CA ASN A 642 -24.40 -15.15 -19.65
C ASN A 642 -23.27 -14.17 -19.97
N ALA A 643 -22.86 -14.07 -21.23
CA ALA A 643 -21.83 -13.13 -21.67
C ALA A 643 -22.15 -11.65 -21.33
N MET A 644 -23.42 -11.26 -21.24
CA MET A 644 -23.81 -9.91 -20.82
C MET A 644 -23.76 -9.76 -19.30
N LYS A 645 -24.34 -10.72 -18.56
CA LYS A 645 -24.34 -10.72 -17.08
C LYS A 645 -22.94 -10.80 -16.50
N ASP A 646 -22.08 -11.58 -17.15
CA ASP A 646 -20.81 -12.04 -16.60
C ASP A 646 -19.67 -11.04 -16.83
N PHE A 647 -19.89 -10.05 -17.70
CA PHE A 647 -18.92 -9.00 -18.01
C PHE A 647 -19.31 -7.60 -17.50
N LEU A 648 -20.62 -7.33 -17.39
CA LEU A 648 -21.15 -6.04 -16.94
C LEU A 648 -21.64 -6.10 -15.49
N ASN A 649 -21.40 -5.02 -14.75
CA ASN A 649 -22.07 -4.78 -13.48
C ASN A 649 -23.44 -4.18 -13.74
N THR A 650 -24.51 -4.90 -13.39
CA THR A 650 -25.89 -4.48 -13.62
C THR A 650 -26.73 -4.43 -12.33
N GLU A 651 -27.65 -3.48 -12.26
CA GLU A 651 -28.69 -3.37 -11.23
C GLU A 651 -30.07 -3.39 -11.91
N ILE A 652 -31.09 -3.95 -11.27
CA ILE A 652 -32.47 -3.88 -11.78
C ILE A 652 -33.18 -2.72 -11.09
N GLU A 653 -33.63 -1.72 -11.86
CA GLU A 653 -34.41 -0.59 -11.36
C GLU A 653 -35.70 -0.42 -12.15
N SER A 654 -36.85 -0.47 -11.46
CA SER A 654 -38.17 -0.31 -12.09
C SER A 654 -38.39 -1.23 -13.30
N GLY A 655 -37.88 -2.46 -13.23
CA GLY A 655 -37.97 -3.45 -14.32
C GLY A 655 -36.96 -3.29 -15.46
N LYS A 656 -36.04 -2.30 -15.38
CA LYS A 656 -35.00 -2.07 -16.39
C LYS A 656 -33.63 -2.53 -15.92
N CYS A 657 -32.81 -3.01 -16.85
CA CYS A 657 -31.42 -3.37 -16.60
C CYS A 657 -30.54 -2.11 -16.65
N ILE A 658 -30.00 -1.70 -15.51
CA ILE A 658 -29.12 -0.54 -15.38
C ILE A 658 -27.67 -1.01 -15.36
N VAL A 659 -26.89 -0.62 -16.36
CA VAL A 659 -25.45 -0.85 -16.41
C VAL A 659 -24.74 0.20 -15.57
N THR A 660 -24.00 -0.25 -14.56
CA THR A 660 -23.22 0.61 -13.65
C THR A 660 -21.74 0.64 -13.99
N GLY A 661 -21.24 -0.34 -14.74
CA GLY A 661 -19.85 -0.42 -15.17
C GLY A 661 -19.50 -1.79 -15.75
N PHE A 662 -18.21 -1.98 -16.04
CA PHE A 662 -17.64 -3.31 -16.25
C PHE A 662 -17.23 -3.92 -14.92
N TRP A 663 -17.17 -5.25 -14.85
CA TRP A 663 -16.68 -5.96 -13.66
C TRP A 663 -15.26 -5.54 -13.22
N HIS A 664 -14.42 -5.12 -14.17
CA HIS A 664 -13.15 -4.43 -13.91
C HIS A 664 -13.00 -3.21 -14.82
N SER A 665 -12.70 -2.04 -14.26
CA SER A 665 -12.74 -0.75 -14.98
C SER A 665 -11.76 -0.64 -16.15
N THR A 666 -10.66 -1.40 -16.14
CA THR A 666 -9.72 -1.42 -17.28
C THR A 666 -10.33 -1.97 -18.57
N PHE A 667 -11.45 -2.70 -18.51
CA PHE A 667 -12.12 -3.14 -19.75
C PHE A 667 -12.80 -1.97 -20.47
N LEU A 668 -13.29 -0.96 -19.75
CA LEU A 668 -13.76 0.27 -20.37
C LEU A 668 -12.63 0.92 -21.16
N GLU A 669 -11.44 0.98 -20.57
CA GLU A 669 -10.23 1.54 -21.19
C GLU A 669 -9.80 0.78 -22.44
N TYR A 670 -9.78 -0.55 -22.36
CA TYR A 670 -9.49 -1.44 -23.48
C TYR A 670 -10.50 -1.25 -24.63
N PHE A 671 -11.80 -1.29 -24.36
CA PHE A 671 -12.82 -1.10 -25.41
C PHE A 671 -12.77 0.28 -26.03
N MET A 672 -12.54 1.32 -25.23
CA MET A 672 -12.35 2.67 -25.75
C MET A 672 -11.12 2.76 -26.66
N SER A 673 -10.01 2.13 -26.27
CA SER A 673 -8.79 2.11 -27.09
C SER A 673 -9.02 1.39 -28.41
N LYS A 674 -9.72 0.26 -28.37
CA LYS A 674 -10.10 -0.50 -29.57
C LYS A 674 -11.05 0.29 -30.49
N HIS A 675 -12.02 1.01 -29.92
CA HIS A 675 -12.91 1.90 -30.66
C HIS A 675 -12.14 3.02 -31.37
N ILE A 676 -11.18 3.65 -30.68
CA ILE A 676 -10.32 4.70 -31.25
C ILE A 676 -9.47 4.15 -32.41
N ILE A 677 -8.80 3.01 -32.21
CA ILE A 677 -7.98 2.38 -33.25
C ILE A 677 -8.84 1.96 -34.46
N SER A 678 -10.05 1.44 -34.22
CA SER A 678 -11.00 1.11 -35.29
C SER A 678 -11.43 2.36 -36.08
N ALA A 679 -11.69 3.48 -35.41
CA ALA A 679 -11.99 4.74 -36.09
C ALA A 679 -10.79 5.24 -36.92
N PHE A 680 -9.56 5.07 -36.43
CA PHE A 680 -8.35 5.43 -37.17
C PHE A 680 -8.16 4.58 -38.43
N LEU A 681 -8.45 3.28 -38.37
CA LEU A 681 -8.43 2.40 -39.54
C LEU A 681 -9.53 2.72 -40.56
N LYS A 682 -10.73 3.11 -40.09
CA LYS A 682 -11.85 3.50 -40.97
C LYS A 682 -11.67 4.86 -41.63
N GLY A 683 -10.99 5.79 -40.97
CA GLY A 683 -10.68 7.11 -41.51
C GLY A 683 -11.88 8.08 -41.58
N GLY A 684 -11.62 9.24 -42.17
CA GLY A 684 -12.60 10.25 -42.54
C GLY A 684 -13.62 10.62 -41.46
N ASN A 685 -14.90 10.40 -41.75
CA ASN A 685 -16.01 10.83 -40.90
C ASN A 685 -16.00 10.19 -39.51
N GLU A 686 -15.42 9.00 -39.35
CA GLU A 686 -15.34 8.33 -38.04
C GLU A 686 -14.35 9.03 -37.11
N ILE A 687 -13.16 9.38 -37.63
CA ILE A 687 -12.16 10.17 -36.88
C ILE A 687 -12.75 11.53 -36.49
N ILE A 688 -13.43 12.21 -37.43
CA ILE A 688 -14.09 13.49 -37.13
C ILE A 688 -15.15 13.32 -36.04
N SER A 689 -16.05 12.33 -36.15
CA SER A 689 -17.09 12.07 -35.15
C SER A 689 -16.50 11.78 -33.77
N LEU A 690 -15.37 11.06 -33.73
CA LEU A 690 -14.68 10.66 -32.53
C LEU A 690 -14.12 11.89 -31.79
N PHE A 691 -13.36 12.73 -32.48
CA PHE A 691 -12.69 13.90 -31.92
C PHE A 691 -13.61 15.12 -31.72
N GLU A 692 -14.70 15.24 -32.48
CA GLU A 692 -15.69 16.29 -32.27
C GLU A 692 -16.42 16.12 -30.93
N LYS A 693 -16.66 14.86 -30.51
CA LYS A 693 -17.42 14.54 -29.29
C LYS A 693 -16.55 14.50 -28.04
N ASN A 694 -15.25 14.31 -28.15
CA ASN A 694 -14.36 14.05 -27.02
C ASN A 694 -12.92 14.52 -27.27
N VAL A 695 -12.22 14.83 -26.19
CA VAL A 695 -10.77 15.09 -26.18
C VAL A 695 -10.03 13.95 -25.46
N PHE A 696 -9.08 13.29 -26.12
CA PHE A 696 -8.44 12.07 -25.62
C PHE A 696 -7.03 12.27 -25.03
N ARG A 697 -6.48 13.49 -25.00
CA ARG A 697 -5.08 13.74 -24.57
C ARG A 697 -4.72 13.33 -23.13
N HIS A 698 -5.72 13.17 -22.26
CA HIS A 698 -5.53 12.79 -20.85
C HIS A 698 -5.99 11.35 -20.51
N PHE A 699 -6.54 10.63 -21.49
CA PHE A 699 -7.20 9.34 -21.28
C PHE A 699 -6.33 8.18 -21.80
N VAL A 700 -6.10 7.19 -20.93
CA VAL A 700 -5.63 5.82 -21.25
C VAL A 700 -4.64 5.74 -22.43
N MET A 701 -3.46 6.34 -22.26
CA MET A 701 -2.45 6.31 -23.33
C MET A 701 -1.84 4.93 -23.51
N ASP A 702 -1.74 4.14 -22.43
CA ASP A 702 -0.99 2.87 -22.47
C ASP A 702 -1.66 1.84 -23.38
N PHE A 703 -2.99 1.66 -23.29
CA PHE A 703 -3.71 0.73 -24.17
C PHE A 703 -3.72 1.20 -25.63
N ILE A 704 -3.86 2.49 -25.90
CA ILE A 704 -3.85 3.01 -27.28
C ILE A 704 -2.46 2.86 -27.88
N GLU A 705 -1.40 3.28 -27.17
CA GLU A 705 -0.02 3.22 -27.67
C GLU A 705 0.41 1.77 -27.90
N LEU A 706 0.09 0.86 -26.97
CA LEU A 706 0.40 -0.56 -27.11
C LEU A 706 -0.48 -1.25 -28.17
N GLY A 707 -1.73 -0.82 -28.35
CA GLY A 707 -2.62 -1.33 -29.39
C GLY A 707 -2.24 -0.86 -30.80
N LEU A 708 -1.69 0.35 -30.94
CA LEU A 708 -1.07 0.84 -32.18
C LEU A 708 0.22 0.07 -32.46
N LYS A 709 1.13 -0.08 -31.49
CA LYS A 709 2.36 -0.87 -31.66
C LYS A 709 2.13 -2.33 -32.01
N SER A 710 0.95 -2.88 -31.73
CA SER A 710 0.59 -4.26 -32.07
C SER A 710 0.03 -4.42 -33.49
N ARG A 711 -0.13 -3.34 -34.26
CA ARG A 711 -0.68 -3.37 -35.63
C ARG A 711 0.38 -3.82 -36.63
N LEU A 712 -0.09 -4.36 -37.75
CA LEU A 712 0.78 -4.64 -38.89
C LEU A 712 1.26 -3.32 -39.52
N GLU A 713 2.43 -3.35 -40.16
CA GLU A 713 3.04 -2.13 -40.72
C GLU A 713 2.12 -1.43 -41.74
N HIS A 714 1.46 -2.18 -42.62
CA HIS A 714 0.50 -1.61 -43.58
C HIS A 714 -0.72 -0.96 -42.92
N GLU A 715 -1.21 -1.51 -41.79
CA GLU A 715 -2.30 -0.91 -41.01
C GLU A 715 -1.84 0.42 -40.38
N LEU A 716 -0.58 0.51 -39.95
CA LEU A 716 -0.01 1.74 -39.40
C LEU A 716 0.12 2.84 -40.47
N TYR A 717 0.56 2.48 -41.68
CA TYR A 717 0.56 3.40 -42.82
C TYR A 717 -0.86 3.88 -43.15
N GLN A 718 -1.83 2.97 -43.19
CA GLN A 718 -3.24 3.33 -43.42
C GLN A 718 -3.77 4.28 -42.33
N ILE A 719 -3.47 4.01 -41.05
CA ILE A 719 -3.84 4.90 -39.94
C ILE A 719 -3.21 6.28 -40.12
N LYS A 720 -1.93 6.35 -40.47
CA LYS A 720 -1.23 7.62 -40.76
C LYS A 720 -1.95 8.37 -41.87
N GLU A 721 -2.16 7.74 -43.02
CA GLU A 721 -2.81 8.35 -44.19
C GLU A 721 -4.22 8.85 -43.88
N ASN A 722 -5.02 8.06 -43.16
CA ASN A 722 -6.36 8.45 -42.72
C ASN A 722 -6.34 9.67 -41.79
N LEU A 723 -5.40 9.72 -40.84
CA LEU A 723 -5.22 10.87 -39.95
C LEU A 723 -4.79 12.12 -40.74
N GLU A 724 -3.86 11.97 -41.68
CA GLU A 724 -3.38 13.05 -42.54
C GLU A 724 -4.49 13.58 -43.46
N GLU A 725 -5.30 12.70 -44.05
CA GLU A 725 -6.46 13.08 -44.86
C GLU A 725 -7.44 13.95 -44.06
N VAL A 726 -7.77 13.53 -42.83
CA VAL A 726 -8.66 14.33 -41.96
C VAL A 726 -8.03 15.67 -41.60
N TYR A 727 -6.74 15.70 -41.29
CA TYR A 727 -6.03 16.94 -41.00
C TYR A 727 -6.11 17.94 -42.17
N TYR A 728 -5.74 17.52 -43.38
CA TYR A 728 -5.74 18.40 -44.55
C TYR A 728 -7.13 18.87 -44.95
N ASN A 729 -8.17 18.02 -44.84
CA ASN A 729 -9.55 18.44 -45.09
C ASN A 729 -10.02 19.51 -44.08
N LEU A 730 -9.59 19.42 -42.81
CA LEU A 730 -9.89 20.43 -41.79
C LEU A 730 -9.12 21.74 -42.01
N VAL A 731 -7.88 21.68 -42.49
CA VAL A 731 -7.12 22.88 -42.87
C VAL A 731 -7.77 23.56 -44.07
N PHE A 732 -8.15 22.78 -45.09
CA PHE A 732 -8.80 23.30 -46.28
C PHE A 732 -10.13 23.98 -45.96
N ALA A 733 -10.91 23.42 -45.03
CA ALA A 733 -12.15 24.03 -44.55
C ALA A 733 -11.98 25.37 -43.82
N ASP A 734 -10.79 25.70 -43.32
CA ASP A 734 -10.49 27.02 -42.73
C ASP A 734 -9.94 28.02 -43.73
N ASN A 735 -9.08 27.57 -44.65
CA ASN A 735 -8.23 28.47 -45.46
C ASN A 735 -8.62 28.53 -46.95
N ASN A 736 -9.51 27.67 -47.44
CA ASN A 736 -9.91 27.55 -48.85
C ASN A 736 -8.75 27.43 -49.87
N GLN A 737 -7.53 27.14 -49.41
CA GLN A 737 -6.35 26.98 -50.25
C GLN A 737 -6.05 25.49 -50.46
N LEU A 738 -6.19 25.01 -51.69
CA LEU A 738 -5.75 23.68 -52.10
C LEU A 738 -4.22 23.61 -51.98
N MET A 739 -3.71 22.61 -51.26
CA MET A 739 -2.31 22.22 -51.40
C MET A 739 -2.22 21.36 -52.67
N ASP A 740 -1.32 21.71 -53.59
CA ASP A 740 -1.31 21.24 -54.99
C ASP A 740 -1.14 19.71 -55.21
N ASP A 741 -1.03 18.88 -54.17
CA ASP A 741 -0.76 17.44 -54.31
C ASP A 741 -1.69 16.50 -53.50
N PHE A 742 -2.68 17.01 -52.75
CA PHE A 742 -3.52 16.16 -51.88
C PHE A 742 -4.93 15.92 -52.44
N ARG A 743 -5.30 14.63 -52.61
CA ARG A 743 -6.67 14.22 -52.94
C ARG A 743 -7.59 14.46 -51.74
N LEU A 744 -8.36 15.54 -51.78
CA LEU A 744 -9.39 15.85 -50.79
C LEU A 744 -10.65 15.02 -51.04
N SER A 745 -11.16 14.36 -49.99
CA SER A 745 -12.46 13.71 -50.04
C SER A 745 -13.58 14.72 -49.84
N GLN A 746 -14.39 14.94 -50.87
CA GLN A 746 -15.54 15.85 -50.81
C GLN A 746 -16.49 15.52 -49.64
N LYS A 747 -16.62 14.24 -49.30
CA LYS A 747 -17.45 13.78 -48.18
C LYS A 747 -16.93 14.25 -46.82
N ILE A 748 -15.61 14.20 -46.62
CA ILE A 748 -14.95 14.63 -45.39
C ILE A 748 -14.99 16.15 -45.30
N TYR A 749 -14.66 16.84 -46.39
CA TYR A 749 -14.73 18.30 -46.49
C TYR A 749 -16.12 18.84 -46.13
N ASN A 750 -17.18 18.26 -46.72
CA ASN A 750 -18.56 18.66 -46.44
C ASN A 750 -18.96 18.49 -44.95
N LYS A 751 -18.31 17.59 -44.23
CA LYS A 751 -18.49 17.44 -42.78
C LYS A 751 -17.64 18.44 -42.01
N ALA A 752 -16.38 18.61 -42.40
CA ALA A 752 -15.43 19.54 -41.79
C ALA A 752 -15.97 20.98 -41.77
N THR A 753 -16.56 21.45 -42.87
CA THR A 753 -17.13 22.81 -42.98
C THR A 753 -18.30 23.07 -42.03
N LYS A 754 -18.98 22.02 -41.56
CA LYS A 754 -20.10 22.12 -40.60
C LYS A 754 -19.67 22.20 -39.13
N ILE A 755 -18.40 21.93 -38.84
CA ILE A 755 -17.85 21.97 -37.48
C ILE A 755 -17.42 23.40 -37.17
N ASP A 756 -17.64 23.91 -35.97
CA ASP A 756 -17.19 25.25 -35.60
C ASP A 756 -15.65 25.38 -35.63
N ALA A 757 -15.16 26.58 -35.93
CA ALA A 757 -13.72 26.84 -36.09
C ALA A 757 -12.89 26.46 -34.84
N LYS A 758 -13.47 26.62 -33.63
CA LYS A 758 -12.80 26.25 -32.38
C LYS A 758 -12.59 24.75 -32.30
N LYS A 759 -13.63 23.95 -32.57
CA LYS A 759 -13.54 22.49 -32.61
C LYS A 759 -12.65 22.00 -33.75
N ARG A 760 -12.62 22.67 -34.91
CA ARG A 760 -11.75 22.25 -36.03
C ARG A 760 -10.28 22.25 -35.63
N TYR A 761 -9.77 23.30 -34.97
CA TYR A 761 -8.38 23.28 -34.50
C TYR A 761 -8.16 22.25 -33.37
N LEU A 762 -9.14 22.02 -32.48
CA LEU A 762 -9.03 20.98 -31.45
C LEU A 762 -8.91 19.59 -32.07
N ILE A 763 -9.66 19.32 -33.14
CA ILE A 763 -9.57 18.07 -33.88
C ILE A 763 -8.19 17.95 -34.54
N ARG A 764 -7.71 19.01 -35.21
CA ARG A 764 -6.35 19.03 -35.83
C ARG A 764 -5.25 18.79 -34.79
N ASP A 765 -5.35 19.42 -33.63
CA ASP A 765 -4.42 19.24 -32.51
C ASP A 765 -4.42 17.79 -31.99
N GLN A 766 -5.59 17.15 -31.90
CA GLN A 766 -5.68 15.72 -31.54
C GLN A 766 -5.09 14.83 -32.64
N VAL A 767 -5.32 15.12 -33.91
CA VAL A 767 -4.75 14.38 -35.04
C VAL A 767 -3.22 14.41 -34.98
N VAL A 768 -2.61 15.60 -34.88
CA VAL A 768 -1.15 15.75 -34.75
C VAL A 768 -0.62 14.96 -33.56
N PHE A 769 -1.33 14.99 -32.43
CA PHE A 769 -0.95 14.23 -31.24
C PHE A 769 -0.94 12.72 -31.47
N PHE A 770 -1.97 12.17 -32.14
CA PHE A 770 -2.06 10.74 -32.39
C PHE A 770 -1.13 10.24 -33.49
N ILE A 771 -0.79 11.08 -34.48
CA ILE A 771 0.31 10.77 -35.42
C ILE A 771 1.60 10.55 -34.62
N GLY A 772 1.89 11.41 -33.63
CA GLY A 772 3.03 11.23 -32.72
C GLY A 772 2.95 10.06 -31.73
N LYS A 773 1.93 9.19 -31.84
CA LYS A 773 1.85 7.91 -31.11
C LYS A 773 2.21 6.71 -31.98
N LEU A 774 2.36 6.91 -33.29
CA LEU A 774 2.81 5.87 -34.22
C LEU A 774 4.33 5.60 -34.05
N PRO A 775 4.83 4.43 -34.47
CA PRO A 775 6.26 4.16 -34.48
C PRO A 775 7.07 5.19 -35.31
N SER A 776 8.31 5.48 -34.91
CA SER A 776 9.13 6.51 -35.59
C SER A 776 9.27 6.30 -37.09
N THR A 777 9.39 5.05 -37.55
CA THR A 777 9.47 4.70 -38.98
C THR A 777 8.26 5.15 -39.79
N ILE A 778 7.09 5.26 -39.15
CA ILE A 778 5.85 5.73 -39.77
C ILE A 778 5.75 7.26 -39.69
N VAL A 779 6.15 7.85 -38.55
CA VAL A 779 6.09 9.30 -38.31
C VAL A 779 7.07 10.07 -39.19
N GLU A 780 8.26 9.52 -39.48
CA GLU A 780 9.27 10.12 -40.36
C GLU A 780 8.72 10.47 -41.75
N ASN A 781 7.73 9.71 -42.23
CA ASN A 781 7.08 9.91 -43.52
C ASN A 781 5.82 10.78 -43.43
N SER A 782 5.62 11.52 -42.34
CA SER A 782 4.43 12.36 -42.17
C SER A 782 4.68 13.80 -42.61
N THR A 783 3.94 14.25 -43.62
CA THR A 783 3.99 15.64 -44.12
C THR A 783 3.25 16.62 -43.18
N VAL A 784 2.34 16.10 -42.35
CA VAL A 784 1.54 16.91 -41.43
C VAL A 784 2.39 17.55 -40.34
N ILE A 785 3.42 16.90 -39.82
CA ILE A 785 4.22 17.44 -38.71
C ILE A 785 4.91 18.75 -39.13
N SER A 786 5.62 18.74 -40.25
CA SER A 786 6.33 19.91 -40.78
C SER A 786 5.35 21.00 -41.22
N TYR A 787 4.25 20.61 -41.86
CA TYR A 787 3.22 21.53 -42.33
C TYR A 787 2.54 22.23 -41.15
N ALA A 788 2.07 21.48 -40.16
CA ALA A 788 1.38 22.00 -38.98
C ALA A 788 2.27 23.00 -38.23
N TYR A 789 3.56 22.68 -38.05
CA TYR A 789 4.48 23.61 -37.40
C TYR A 789 4.68 24.92 -38.17
N LYS A 790 4.74 24.87 -39.50
CA LYS A 790 5.01 26.04 -40.34
C LYS A 790 3.78 26.91 -40.58
N ASN A 791 2.63 26.29 -40.84
CA ASN A 791 1.46 26.95 -41.44
C ASN A 791 0.23 27.10 -40.52
N GLU A 792 0.15 26.39 -39.39
CA GLU A 792 -1.00 26.56 -38.49
C GLU A 792 -1.02 27.96 -37.86
N SER A 793 -2.21 28.55 -37.83
CA SER A 793 -2.44 29.82 -37.14
C SER A 793 -2.48 29.66 -35.62
N ASN A 794 -2.93 28.51 -35.12
CA ASN A 794 -3.02 28.23 -33.70
C ASN A 794 -1.69 27.70 -33.14
N ILE A 795 -1.09 28.45 -32.21
CA ILE A 795 0.19 28.12 -31.58
C ILE A 795 0.16 26.75 -30.87
N LEU A 796 -0.97 26.31 -30.31
CA LEU A 796 -1.05 25.00 -29.64
C LEU A 796 -0.87 23.84 -30.62
N VAL A 797 -1.41 23.93 -31.83
CA VAL A 797 -1.21 22.90 -32.87
C VAL A 797 0.27 22.86 -33.28
N ARG A 798 0.90 24.03 -33.40
CA ARG A 798 2.35 24.14 -33.70
C ARG A 798 3.20 23.55 -32.57
N ILE A 799 2.87 23.82 -31.30
CA ILE A 799 3.54 23.22 -30.13
C ILE A 799 3.41 21.69 -30.17
N SER A 800 2.23 21.18 -30.51
CA SER A 800 2.00 19.74 -30.65
C SER A 800 2.88 19.14 -31.74
N ALA A 801 2.95 19.77 -32.91
CA ALA A 801 3.82 19.33 -34.01
C ALA A 801 5.31 19.36 -33.63
N ALA A 802 5.78 20.42 -32.97
CA ALA A 802 7.15 20.52 -32.47
C ALA A 802 7.45 19.42 -31.43
N THR A 803 6.51 19.15 -30.53
CA THR A 803 6.64 18.10 -29.51
C THR A 803 6.75 16.71 -30.14
N VAL A 804 5.96 16.43 -31.20
CA VAL A 804 6.07 15.19 -31.96
C VAL A 804 7.45 15.09 -32.64
N SER A 805 7.87 16.14 -33.35
CA SER A 805 9.20 16.18 -33.98
C SER A 805 10.33 15.88 -32.98
N ILE A 806 10.30 16.51 -31.80
CA ILE A 806 11.31 16.33 -30.75
C ILE A 806 11.29 14.92 -30.17
N ASN A 807 10.11 14.38 -29.87
CA ASN A 807 10.00 13.04 -29.27
C ASN A 807 10.58 11.95 -30.19
N HIS A 808 10.37 12.08 -31.51
CA HIS A 808 10.88 11.12 -32.49
C HIS A 808 12.28 11.46 -33.01
N GLY A 809 12.72 12.72 -32.91
CA GLY A 809 14.04 13.18 -33.34
C GLY A 809 14.15 13.39 -34.86
N ILE A 810 13.08 13.85 -35.53
CA ILE A 810 12.98 13.83 -37.00
C ILE A 810 13.37 15.17 -37.64
N HIS A 811 12.95 16.32 -37.07
CA HIS A 811 13.21 17.65 -37.65
C HIS A 811 13.93 18.56 -36.65
N PHE A 812 15.27 18.61 -36.75
CA PHE A 812 16.09 19.44 -35.87
C PHE A 812 15.93 20.95 -36.14
N ASP A 813 15.62 21.35 -37.37
CA ASP A 813 15.27 22.72 -37.73
C ASP A 813 14.03 23.20 -36.96
N ILE A 814 13.00 22.35 -36.87
CA ILE A 814 11.79 22.60 -36.06
C ILE A 814 12.15 22.68 -34.57
N GLU A 815 12.96 21.75 -34.05
CA GLU A 815 13.39 21.78 -32.64
C GLU A 815 14.13 23.09 -32.30
N ASN A 816 15.08 23.49 -33.14
CA ASN A 816 15.87 24.70 -32.93
C ASN A 816 15.02 25.97 -33.02
N ASP A 817 14.18 26.10 -34.04
CA ASP A 817 13.26 27.24 -34.19
C ASP A 817 12.28 27.30 -33.00
N PHE A 818 11.74 26.16 -32.58
CA PHE A 818 10.82 26.10 -31.45
C PHE A 818 11.48 26.51 -30.14
N ILE A 819 12.70 26.02 -29.86
CA ILE A 819 13.47 26.43 -28.68
C ILE A 819 13.75 27.94 -28.71
N ASN A 820 14.15 28.49 -29.85
CA ASN A 820 14.37 29.94 -29.96
C ASN A 820 13.08 30.73 -29.69
N LYS A 821 11.94 30.31 -30.24
CA LYS A 821 10.63 30.94 -29.95
C LYS A 821 10.28 30.87 -28.48
N LEU A 822 10.47 29.74 -27.80
CA LEU A 822 10.21 29.66 -26.35
C LEU A 822 11.13 30.58 -25.53
N LEU A 823 12.40 30.72 -25.94
CA LEU A 823 13.36 31.56 -25.23
C LEU A 823 13.13 33.06 -25.46
N TYR A 824 12.61 33.48 -26.63
CA TYR A 824 12.60 34.89 -27.02
C TYR A 824 11.21 35.46 -27.40
N ASP A 825 10.18 34.64 -27.55
CA ASP A 825 8.80 35.07 -27.83
C ASP A 825 7.89 34.73 -26.65
N GLU A 826 7.39 35.77 -25.98
CA GLU A 826 6.53 35.64 -24.79
C GLU A 826 5.22 34.91 -25.08
N THR A 827 4.69 35.01 -26.30
CA THR A 827 3.44 34.35 -26.68
C THR A 827 3.64 32.84 -26.69
N TRP A 828 4.72 32.37 -27.31
CA TRP A 828 5.05 30.94 -27.39
C TRP A 828 5.37 30.34 -26.02
N ASP A 829 6.19 31.04 -25.23
CA ASP A 829 6.46 30.71 -23.84
C ASP A 829 5.15 30.58 -23.05
N ARG A 830 4.34 31.63 -23.02
CA ARG A 830 3.11 31.67 -22.23
C ARG A 830 2.11 30.60 -22.69
N THR A 831 1.95 30.36 -23.99
CA THR A 831 1.08 29.30 -24.49
C THR A 831 1.58 27.91 -24.04
N LEU A 832 2.88 27.63 -24.15
CA LEU A 832 3.43 26.36 -23.68
C LEU A 832 3.26 26.20 -22.17
N ARG A 833 3.60 27.21 -21.37
CA ARG A 833 3.40 27.15 -19.91
C ARG A 833 1.94 26.90 -19.57
N SER A 834 1.01 27.64 -20.18
CA SER A 834 -0.43 27.50 -19.97
C SER A 834 -0.92 26.08 -20.24
N TRP A 835 -0.44 25.48 -21.33
CA TRP A 835 -0.76 24.11 -21.67
C TRP A 835 -0.15 23.12 -20.67
N VAL A 836 1.13 23.27 -20.35
CA VAL A 836 1.93 22.31 -19.59
C VAL A 836 1.54 22.29 -18.10
N VAL A 837 1.23 23.43 -17.47
CA VAL A 837 0.79 23.48 -16.05
C VAL A 837 -0.56 22.82 -15.83
N VAL A 838 -1.46 22.89 -16.79
CA VAL A 838 -2.73 22.17 -16.72
C VAL A 838 -2.53 20.70 -17.09
N TYR A 839 -1.71 20.41 -18.11
CA TYR A 839 -1.44 19.03 -18.52
C TYR A 839 -0.78 18.19 -17.43
N TRP A 840 0.15 18.77 -16.67
CA TRP A 840 0.80 18.11 -15.52
C TRP A 840 0.12 18.42 -14.19
N GLU A 841 -0.99 19.15 -14.22
CA GLU A 841 -1.88 19.40 -13.08
C GLU A 841 -1.23 20.14 -11.91
N ASP A 842 -0.22 20.95 -12.19
CA ASP A 842 0.19 22.03 -11.30
C ASP A 842 -0.94 23.07 -11.15
N VAL A 843 -1.76 23.21 -12.19
CA VAL A 843 -3.05 23.90 -12.17
C VAL A 843 -4.17 22.87 -12.34
N LYS A 844 -4.99 22.72 -11.29
CA LYS A 844 -6.08 21.73 -11.26
C LYS A 844 -7.37 22.30 -11.88
N ASN A 845 -8.24 21.41 -12.33
CA ASN A 845 -9.63 21.70 -12.76
C ASN A 845 -9.78 22.79 -13.84
N SER A 846 -8.75 22.96 -14.67
CA SER A 846 -8.75 23.93 -15.77
C SER A 846 -8.75 23.21 -17.11
N ASP A 847 -9.32 23.84 -18.14
CA ASP A 847 -9.23 23.35 -19.51
C ASP A 847 -7.91 23.85 -20.11
N PRO A 848 -6.97 22.96 -20.49
CA PRO A 848 -5.66 23.38 -21.00
C PRO A 848 -5.78 24.18 -22.32
N TYR A 849 -6.90 24.08 -23.05
CA TYR A 849 -7.15 24.86 -24.26
C TYR A 849 -7.68 26.28 -24.00
N ASN A 850 -8.13 26.59 -22.78
CA ASN A 850 -8.64 27.91 -22.42
C ASN A 850 -7.88 28.56 -21.26
N TYR A 851 -7.05 27.80 -20.54
CA TYR A 851 -6.27 28.32 -19.43
C TYR A 851 -5.13 29.21 -19.91
N ILE A 852 -4.82 30.25 -19.13
CA ILE A 852 -3.71 31.15 -19.34
C ILE A 852 -2.86 31.17 -18.08
N ASP A 853 -1.58 30.86 -18.21
CA ASP A 853 -0.65 30.91 -17.09
C ASP A 853 -0.45 32.35 -16.62
N THR A 854 -0.66 32.56 -15.32
CA THR A 854 -0.61 33.84 -14.63
C THR A 854 0.44 33.90 -13.53
N GLY A 855 1.15 32.80 -13.24
CA GLY A 855 1.94 32.68 -12.01
C GLY A 855 1.60 31.40 -11.25
N GLY A 856 2.37 31.10 -10.19
CA GLY A 856 2.01 30.07 -9.21
C GLY A 856 2.74 28.74 -9.33
N ASN A 857 2.10 27.66 -8.87
CA ASN A 857 2.70 26.33 -8.70
C ASN A 857 3.20 25.75 -10.04
N TRP A 858 4.34 25.08 -10.00
CA TRP A 858 4.92 24.29 -11.10
C TRP A 858 5.80 23.12 -10.59
N ASP A 859 5.59 22.69 -9.36
CA ASP A 859 6.43 21.70 -8.67
C ASP A 859 6.48 20.37 -9.40
N ARG A 860 5.36 19.89 -9.95
CA ARG A 860 5.29 18.60 -10.65
C ARG A 860 6.06 18.65 -11.96
N ILE A 861 5.93 19.75 -12.71
CA ILE A 861 6.74 19.97 -13.91
C ILE A 861 8.21 20.00 -13.54
N LYS A 862 8.58 20.81 -12.53
CA LYS A 862 9.96 20.96 -12.08
C LYS A 862 10.57 19.59 -11.75
N GLN A 863 9.93 18.85 -10.84
CA GLN A 863 10.37 17.52 -10.42
C GLN A 863 10.50 16.54 -11.61
N ARG A 864 9.49 16.45 -12.49
CA ARG A 864 9.54 15.51 -13.63
C ARG A 864 10.62 15.86 -14.63
N ARG A 865 10.89 17.14 -14.88
CA ARG A 865 11.96 17.59 -15.78
C ARG A 865 13.33 17.32 -15.18
N LEU A 866 13.52 17.60 -13.88
CA LEU A 866 14.76 17.31 -13.18
C LEU A 866 15.04 15.80 -13.12
N GLN A 867 14.05 14.95 -12.83
CA GLN A 867 14.19 13.49 -12.86
C GLN A 867 14.66 12.96 -14.23
N ARG A 868 14.10 13.50 -15.32
CA ARG A 868 14.55 13.16 -16.68
C ARG A 868 15.98 13.60 -16.95
N LEU A 869 16.36 14.79 -16.51
CA LEU A 869 17.72 15.32 -16.68
C LEU A 869 18.76 14.56 -15.83
N ALA A 870 18.36 14.09 -14.64
CA ALA A 870 19.19 13.30 -13.74
C ALA A 870 19.43 11.87 -14.26
N THR A 871 18.60 11.37 -15.18
CA THR A 871 18.74 10.01 -15.72
C THR A 871 19.98 9.94 -16.64
N SER A 872 20.94 9.07 -16.28
CA SER A 872 22.16 8.80 -17.05
C SER A 872 22.07 7.49 -17.85
N GLY A 873 22.44 7.50 -19.13
CA GLY A 873 22.56 6.30 -19.98
C GLY A 873 21.56 6.24 -21.16
N GLU A 874 21.84 5.37 -22.13
CA GLU A 874 21.09 5.23 -23.39
C GLU A 874 19.77 4.45 -23.28
N LYS A 875 19.46 3.86 -22.12
CA LYS A 875 18.27 3.00 -21.91
C LYS A 875 16.92 3.71 -22.11
N SER A 876 16.89 5.04 -22.31
CA SER A 876 15.71 5.80 -22.73
C SER A 876 16.08 6.80 -23.84
N LYS A 877 16.16 6.32 -25.10
CA LYS A 877 16.36 7.16 -26.31
C LYS A 877 15.43 8.38 -26.34
N LYS A 878 14.22 8.24 -25.79
CA LYS A 878 13.22 9.30 -25.65
C LYS A 878 13.66 10.45 -24.71
N TYR A 879 14.17 10.16 -23.51
CA TYR A 879 14.63 11.20 -22.58
C TYR A 879 15.91 11.88 -23.05
N ILE A 880 16.73 11.14 -23.79
CA ILE A 880 17.84 11.72 -24.52
C ILE A 880 17.29 12.72 -25.56
N ASN A 881 16.33 12.36 -26.40
CA ASN A 881 15.83 13.29 -27.42
C ASN A 881 15.25 14.61 -26.84
N THR A 882 14.64 14.56 -25.65
CA THR A 882 13.97 15.72 -25.03
C THR A 882 14.87 16.65 -24.20
N ARG A 883 16.17 16.38 -24.02
CA ARG A 883 17.03 17.19 -23.11
C ARG A 883 17.02 18.69 -23.39
N ALA A 884 17.10 19.09 -24.65
CA ALA A 884 17.14 20.50 -25.01
C ALA A 884 15.82 21.20 -24.67
N ILE A 885 14.68 20.55 -24.92
CA ILE A 885 13.37 21.09 -24.58
C ILE A 885 13.09 21.03 -23.08
N ASP A 886 13.55 20.00 -22.37
CA ASP A 886 13.39 19.88 -20.91
C ASP A 886 14.12 21.04 -20.20
N LEU A 887 15.37 21.35 -20.62
CA LEU A 887 16.12 22.51 -20.14
C LEU A 887 15.47 23.84 -20.50
N THR A 888 14.95 23.97 -21.72
CA THR A 888 14.26 25.18 -22.18
C THR A 888 12.99 25.42 -21.35
N GLN A 889 12.21 24.37 -21.07
CA GLN A 889 11.03 24.46 -20.22
C GLN A 889 11.38 24.89 -18.80
N LEU A 890 12.40 24.27 -18.18
CA LEU A 890 12.88 24.74 -16.88
C LEU A 890 13.25 26.23 -16.92
N TYR A 891 13.97 26.66 -17.96
CA TYR A 891 14.41 28.06 -18.10
C TYR A 891 13.23 29.03 -18.14
N ILE A 892 12.23 28.77 -18.99
CA ILE A 892 11.06 29.67 -19.12
C ILE A 892 10.20 29.68 -17.84
N PHE A 893 10.13 28.57 -17.10
CA PHE A 893 9.46 28.52 -15.81
C PHE A 893 10.23 29.31 -14.74
N TYR A 894 11.55 29.13 -14.61
CA TYR A 894 12.34 29.94 -13.67
C TYR A 894 12.29 31.43 -13.99
N ARG A 895 12.34 31.81 -15.27
CA ARG A 895 12.14 33.20 -15.71
C ARG A 895 10.77 33.74 -15.28
N SER A 896 9.72 32.93 -15.42
CA SER A 896 8.34 33.31 -15.09
C SER A 896 8.06 33.35 -13.58
N ARG A 897 8.72 32.49 -12.79
CA ARG A 897 8.46 32.30 -11.35
C ARG A 897 9.44 32.99 -10.42
N GLY A 898 10.59 33.40 -10.93
CA GLY A 898 11.68 33.97 -10.15
C GLY A 898 12.85 33.00 -10.01
N TRP A 899 14.05 33.51 -10.26
CA TRP A 899 15.31 32.75 -10.20
C TRP A 899 15.73 32.39 -8.77
N ASP A 900 15.17 33.04 -7.77
CA ASP A 900 15.35 32.75 -6.34
C ASP A 900 14.83 31.36 -5.93
N THR A 901 13.92 30.78 -6.73
CA THR A 901 13.38 29.42 -6.56
C THR A 901 14.32 28.30 -7.06
N LEU A 902 15.42 28.64 -7.74
CA LEU A 902 16.41 27.69 -8.25
C LEU A 902 17.34 27.25 -7.11
N THR A 903 17.16 26.02 -6.62
CA THR A 903 17.99 25.46 -5.55
C THR A 903 19.36 25.03 -6.07
N GLN A 904 20.34 24.86 -5.16
CA GLN A 904 21.65 24.32 -5.51
C GLN A 904 21.55 22.90 -6.10
N GLU A 905 20.63 22.09 -5.60
CA GLU A 905 20.39 20.72 -6.11
C GLU A 905 19.87 20.75 -7.54
N ASP A 906 18.83 21.55 -7.81
CA ASP A 906 18.25 21.71 -9.14
C ASP A 906 19.31 22.24 -10.13
N TYR A 907 20.09 23.23 -9.69
CA TYR A 907 21.20 23.79 -10.47
C TYR A 907 22.23 22.72 -10.83
N ASN A 908 22.65 21.91 -9.85
CA ASN A 908 23.61 20.82 -10.08
C ASN A 908 23.07 19.81 -11.10
N ILE A 909 21.79 19.40 -11.00
CA ILE A 909 21.16 18.51 -11.98
C ILE A 909 21.19 19.14 -13.39
N ILE A 910 20.80 20.41 -13.49
CA ILE A 910 20.74 21.14 -14.77
C ILE A 910 22.13 21.26 -15.42
N ILE A 911 23.15 21.65 -14.66
CA ILE A 911 24.49 21.86 -15.21
C ILE A 911 25.21 20.53 -15.50
N ASN A 912 25.00 19.50 -14.68
CA ASN A 912 25.67 18.22 -14.82
C ASN A 912 24.94 17.22 -15.73
N CYS A 913 23.74 17.55 -16.23
CA CYS A 913 23.02 16.64 -17.12
C CYS A 913 23.89 16.26 -18.34
N SER A 914 24.05 14.96 -18.62
CA SER A 914 24.91 14.51 -19.71
C SER A 914 24.31 14.83 -21.08
N PHE A 915 25.04 14.58 -22.18
CA PHE A 915 24.53 14.62 -23.55
C PHE A 915 24.85 13.30 -24.25
N SER A 916 24.06 12.91 -25.25
CA SER A 916 24.41 11.73 -26.05
C SER A 916 25.53 12.05 -27.02
N SER A 917 26.44 11.10 -27.20
CA SER A 917 27.47 11.11 -28.24
C SER A 917 26.87 11.12 -29.65
N SER A 918 25.62 10.71 -29.82
CA SER A 918 24.92 10.71 -31.11
C SER A 918 24.34 12.07 -31.53
N TYR A 919 24.36 13.09 -30.64
CA TYR A 919 23.84 14.41 -31.00
C TYR A 919 24.68 15.14 -32.03
N SER A 920 24.01 15.84 -32.94
CA SER A 920 24.62 16.82 -33.85
C SER A 920 25.38 17.92 -33.09
N VAL A 921 26.35 18.53 -33.78
CA VAL A 921 27.16 19.63 -33.23
C VAL A 921 26.26 20.80 -32.83
N GLU A 922 25.23 21.08 -33.62
CA GLU A 922 24.24 22.13 -33.44
C GLU A 922 23.40 21.88 -32.19
N LYS A 923 22.89 20.65 -31.98
CA LYS A 923 22.11 20.31 -30.79
C LYS A 923 22.93 20.47 -29.51
N ARG A 924 24.21 20.07 -29.54
CA ARG A 924 25.14 20.29 -28.43
C ARG A 924 25.40 21.78 -28.17
N LYS A 925 25.50 22.61 -29.23
CA LYS A 925 25.65 24.07 -29.09
C LYS A 925 24.44 24.70 -28.40
N ILE A 926 23.22 24.33 -28.79
CA ILE A 926 21.98 24.83 -28.16
C ILE A 926 21.95 24.48 -26.67
N ILE A 927 22.24 23.22 -26.32
CA ILE A 927 22.18 22.83 -24.91
C ILE A 927 23.25 23.55 -24.08
N ARG A 928 24.48 23.68 -24.60
CA ARG A 928 25.54 24.47 -23.94
C ARG A 928 25.13 25.94 -23.78
N LYS A 929 24.45 26.52 -24.77
CA LYS A 929 23.90 27.88 -24.71
C LYS A 929 22.91 28.02 -23.55
N ILE A 930 21.93 27.11 -23.45
CA ILE A 930 20.93 27.14 -22.36
C ILE A 930 21.61 26.96 -20.99
N LYS A 931 22.58 26.05 -20.85
CA LYS A 931 23.35 25.89 -19.60
C LYS A 931 24.09 27.17 -19.20
N LYS A 932 24.73 27.87 -20.16
CA LYS A 932 25.37 29.17 -19.90
C LYS A 932 24.35 30.21 -19.41
N MET A 933 23.15 30.23 -19.98
CA MET A 933 22.07 31.12 -19.53
C MET A 933 21.68 30.83 -18.07
N PHE A 934 21.59 29.55 -17.67
CA PHE A 934 21.39 29.18 -16.25
C PHE A 934 22.54 29.66 -15.35
N MET A 935 23.80 29.45 -15.75
CA MET A 935 24.98 29.89 -14.97
C MET A 935 24.97 31.40 -14.69
N GLN A 936 24.62 32.21 -15.70
CA GLN A 936 24.56 33.68 -15.57
C GLN A 936 23.47 34.13 -14.59
N ASN A 937 22.27 33.52 -14.67
CA ASN A 937 21.16 33.87 -13.78
C ASN A 937 21.37 33.36 -12.35
N TYR A 938 22.00 32.20 -12.17
CA TYR A 938 22.33 31.67 -10.84
C TYR A 938 23.37 32.53 -10.11
N SER A 939 24.46 32.90 -10.83
CA SER A 939 25.53 33.74 -10.27
C SER A 939 25.03 35.13 -9.86
N SER A 940 24.14 35.74 -10.65
CA SER A 940 23.57 37.04 -10.34
C SER A 940 22.59 37.02 -9.16
N CYS A 941 21.95 35.89 -8.86
CA CYS A 941 21.09 35.72 -7.69
C CYS A 941 21.90 35.48 -6.40
N ASN A 942 22.97 34.67 -6.46
CA ASN A 942 23.82 34.44 -5.29
C ASN A 942 24.66 35.66 -4.91
N ASN A 943 24.98 36.57 -5.84
CA ASN A 943 25.62 37.85 -5.53
C ASN A 943 24.65 38.88 -4.92
N ARG A 944 23.34 38.61 -4.90
CA ARG A 944 22.29 39.48 -4.33
C ARG A 944 21.74 38.97 -2.99
N LYS A 945 22.07 37.75 -2.59
CA LYS A 945 21.81 37.17 -1.26
C LYS A 945 23.03 37.39 -0.39
#